data_AF-A0A1F7U175-F1
#
_entry.id   AF-A0A1F7U175-F1
#
_cell.length_a   1.000
_cell.length_b   1.000
_cell.length_c   1.000
_cell.angle_alpha   90.00
_cell.angle_beta   90.00
_cell.angle_gamma   90.00
#
_symmetry.space_group_name_H-M   'P 1'
#
loop_
_entity.id
_entity.type
_entity.pdbx_description
1 polymer ?
#
loop_
_entity_poly.entity_id
_entity_poly.type
_entity_poly.pdbx_seq_one_letter_code
_entity_poly.pdbx_strand_id
1 'polypeptide(L)'
;MNNILVNKKIKKENIITLSDYQKIENVNEFLLYCDNILEGITLLNTLTLSNNLLSFKSIVYEPIDQPIYIFSDDNDRNYAIKICGAFDKWDLPEDVNQIKSFIDLPDYIFYSLKNKKSILAGENTETASVGNSQWQREGRKLAAAKIGVPFIYQTFYSGKDESLGTIREPNSLQVFNHILYTARYKTPSLIAYFENNFEGSKTRNRTPEDAQDLFSKYIKSIIICDVDTSYISTKKNLEKEFFNHMISYLNEGKYKTNSGTIGETARLKLDFPILNDNAFYGITDNTPDFINELMNHIYLQPNQFAKKYPISDIDSSKLLNWTSYNTKNNIKDLLKYLISTGRPAKSYINGSSKVGVASVADILDFLTVKFPKDKKSIIEKINNNLSEAIIMPLRIHKKSNGALTFSPDPESGEIVAFGELFRYDLEGNKKRPVIGYCIVDTPTNFSFSSKQGTKLYKAIANYVDVLILNNNEVITTYNLLYTPTTYSPISIQKTTPNGTTEEMAVVSTYLNQSTIKSNWELCFIHTHHSSWQQLVIFDGSKYQQQKNNRISTKVDLIMQQKNQFMIAEGKDHYHAILNDEKIKISMKNASDTIDKIYKTTNIKFNAFLYNLPTAPSKNPEYYVDCEEKTVAGGIKLGHFNSISNSDNFVVIIVYSDSSNKTKFRLVYSPKFDATLKNKLDTEFK
;
A
#
# COMPACT_ATOMS: atom_id res chain seq x y z
N MET A 1 12.37 13.67 -1.22
CA MET A 1 11.43 12.87 -2.02
C MET A 1 11.91 12.67 -3.45
N ASN A 2 12.17 13.74 -4.25
CA ASN A 2 12.92 13.61 -5.52
C ASN A 2 14.21 12.78 -5.40
N ASN A 3 14.95 12.95 -4.30
CA ASN A 3 16.17 12.20 -4.02
C ASN A 3 15.98 10.69 -3.80
N ILE A 4 14.75 10.20 -3.60
CA ILE A 4 14.47 8.76 -3.37
C ILE A 4 14.17 8.06 -4.70
N LEU A 5 13.38 8.66 -5.58
CA LEU A 5 13.14 8.11 -6.93
C LEU A 5 14.36 8.30 -7.82
N VAL A 6 14.94 9.50 -7.86
CA VAL A 6 16.21 9.79 -8.56
C VAL A 6 17.36 9.59 -7.59
N ASN A 7 17.89 8.37 -7.57
CA ASN A 7 18.98 8.00 -6.68
C ASN A 7 20.34 8.45 -7.24
N LYS A 8 20.85 9.57 -6.73
CA LYS A 8 22.14 10.15 -7.15
C LYS A 8 23.36 9.25 -6.87
N LYS A 9 23.22 8.17 -6.07
CA LYS A 9 24.29 7.18 -5.89
C LYS A 9 24.42 6.22 -7.06
N ILE A 10 23.36 6.02 -7.85
CA ILE A 10 23.40 5.23 -9.07
C ILE A 10 24.02 6.12 -10.15
N LYS A 11 25.27 5.82 -10.49
CA LYS A 11 26.01 6.51 -11.55
C LYS A 11 26.09 5.63 -12.79
N LYS A 12 26.56 6.21 -13.90
CA LYS A 12 26.68 5.48 -15.18
C LYS A 12 27.56 4.24 -15.05
N GLU A 13 28.61 4.28 -14.24
CA GLU A 13 29.47 3.13 -13.96
C GLU A 13 28.78 1.98 -13.19
N ASN A 14 27.65 2.24 -12.54
CA ASN A 14 26.85 1.20 -11.88
C ASN A 14 25.87 0.51 -12.84
N ILE A 15 25.61 1.10 -14.01
CA ILE A 15 24.66 0.54 -14.98
C ILE A 15 25.40 -0.47 -15.85
N ILE A 16 25.03 -1.75 -15.74
CA ILE A 16 25.61 -2.84 -16.53
C ILE A 16 24.58 -3.41 -17.51
N THR A 17 25.05 -4.10 -18.53
CA THR A 17 24.18 -4.77 -19.51
C THR A 17 23.63 -6.08 -18.96
N LEU A 18 22.56 -6.60 -19.56
CA LEU A 18 22.05 -7.93 -19.19
C LEU A 18 23.07 -9.05 -19.46
N SER A 19 23.89 -8.90 -20.49
CA SER A 19 24.95 -9.86 -20.81
C SER A 19 26.11 -9.82 -19.81
N ASP A 20 26.39 -8.67 -19.19
CA ASP A 20 27.36 -8.58 -18.10
C ASP A 20 26.80 -9.16 -16.79
N TYR A 21 25.51 -8.93 -16.51
CA TYR A 21 24.82 -9.60 -15.40
C TYR A 21 24.90 -11.13 -15.52
N GLN A 22 24.73 -11.68 -16.72
CA GLN A 22 24.84 -13.13 -16.98
C GLN A 22 26.22 -13.73 -16.66
N LYS A 23 27.27 -12.90 -16.53
CA LYS A 23 28.63 -13.33 -16.17
C LYS A 23 28.88 -13.29 -14.66
N ILE A 24 27.95 -12.76 -13.87
CA ILE A 24 28.11 -12.68 -12.41
C ILE A 24 27.90 -14.08 -11.82
N GLU A 25 28.88 -14.54 -11.05
CA GLU A 25 28.82 -15.82 -10.34
C GLU A 25 28.17 -15.67 -8.96
N ASN A 26 27.73 -16.80 -8.37
CA ASN A 26 27.16 -16.86 -7.02
C ASN A 26 25.96 -15.91 -6.78
N VAL A 27 25.09 -15.79 -7.78
CA VAL A 27 23.89 -14.93 -7.73
C VAL A 27 22.73 -15.66 -7.06
N ASN A 28 22.16 -15.04 -6.03
CA ASN A 28 20.90 -15.40 -5.41
C ASN A 28 19.81 -14.48 -5.96
N GLU A 29 18.79 -15.06 -6.58
CA GLU A 29 17.79 -14.30 -7.32
C GLU A 29 16.48 -14.14 -6.54
N PHE A 30 15.93 -12.93 -6.59
CA PHE A 30 14.67 -12.55 -5.96
C PHE A 30 13.78 -11.78 -6.94
N LEU A 31 12.48 -11.98 -6.80
CA LEU A 31 11.47 -11.18 -7.48
C LEU A 31 10.80 -10.26 -6.46
N LEU A 32 10.66 -8.99 -6.81
CA LEU A 32 9.91 -8.01 -6.04
C LEU A 32 8.64 -7.65 -6.81
N TYR A 33 7.56 -8.36 -6.50
CA TYR A 33 6.24 -8.06 -7.05
C TYR A 33 5.67 -6.82 -6.37
N CYS A 34 5.25 -5.82 -7.13
CA CYS A 34 4.76 -4.54 -6.59
C CYS A 34 3.39 -4.18 -7.16
N ASP A 35 2.64 -3.33 -6.44
CA ASP A 35 1.39 -2.74 -6.98
C ASP A 35 1.73 -1.88 -8.19
N ASN A 36 2.78 -1.07 -8.07
CA ASN A 36 3.32 -0.27 -9.17
C ASN A 36 4.87 -0.27 -9.20
N ILE A 37 5.46 0.08 -10.34
CA ILE A 37 6.92 0.05 -10.54
C ILE A 37 7.63 1.05 -9.61
N LEU A 38 7.02 2.23 -9.37
CA LEU A 38 7.60 3.29 -8.54
C LEU A 38 7.78 2.88 -7.07
N GLU A 39 6.87 2.07 -6.52
CA GLU A 39 7.00 1.50 -5.17
C GLU A 39 8.21 0.58 -5.04
N GLY A 40 8.42 -0.28 -6.05
CA GLY A 40 9.61 -1.13 -6.15
C GLY A 40 10.90 -0.30 -6.19
N ILE A 41 10.95 0.72 -7.05
CA ILE A 41 12.10 1.62 -7.18
C ILE A 41 12.36 2.35 -5.86
N THR A 42 11.32 2.87 -5.22
CA THR A 42 11.40 3.58 -3.93
C THR A 42 12.01 2.70 -2.85
N LEU A 43 11.55 1.44 -2.77
CA LEU A 43 12.05 0.46 -1.82
C LEU A 43 13.53 0.14 -2.07
N LEU A 44 13.88 -0.28 -3.28
CA LEU A 44 15.25 -0.71 -3.59
C LEU A 44 16.25 0.45 -3.56
N ASN A 45 15.86 1.65 -3.98
CA ASN A 45 16.69 2.84 -3.82
C ASN A 45 16.98 3.13 -2.34
N THR A 46 16.00 2.97 -1.45
CA THR A 46 16.20 3.09 0.00
C THR A 46 17.24 2.09 0.52
N LEU A 47 17.25 0.85 0.00
CA LEU A 47 18.23 -0.16 0.39
C LEU A 47 19.66 0.19 -0.06
N THR A 48 19.83 0.91 -1.17
CA THR A 48 21.16 1.36 -1.64
C THR A 48 21.80 2.46 -0.78
N LEU A 49 21.01 3.12 0.09
CA LEU A 49 21.52 4.26 0.87
C LEU A 49 22.54 3.85 1.93
N SER A 50 22.46 2.60 2.41
CA SER A 50 23.36 2.02 3.41
C SER A 50 24.12 0.84 2.82
N ASN A 51 25.33 0.57 3.30
CA ASN A 51 26.11 -0.62 2.95
C ASN A 51 26.09 -1.69 4.06
N ASN A 52 25.25 -1.51 5.09
CA ASN A 52 25.11 -2.50 6.16
C ASN A 52 24.46 -3.80 5.62
N LEU A 53 25.05 -4.95 5.95
CA LEU A 53 24.69 -6.32 5.51
C LEU A 53 24.82 -6.58 4.01
N LEU A 54 24.27 -5.69 3.18
CA LEU A 54 24.32 -5.76 1.73
C LEU A 54 24.77 -4.40 1.16
N SER A 55 25.78 -4.42 0.30
CA SER A 55 26.31 -3.26 -0.42
C SER A 55 25.80 -3.25 -1.85
N PHE A 56 25.30 -2.11 -2.32
CA PHE A 56 24.88 -1.95 -3.72
C PHE A 56 26.09 -2.01 -4.67
N LYS A 57 25.98 -2.76 -5.76
CA LYS A 57 27.05 -2.92 -6.76
C LYS A 57 26.67 -2.32 -8.10
N SER A 58 25.57 -2.80 -8.68
CA SER A 58 25.17 -2.48 -10.05
C SER A 58 23.67 -2.61 -10.26
N ILE A 59 23.20 -2.12 -11.40
CA ILE A 59 21.82 -2.19 -11.84
C ILE A 59 21.75 -2.49 -13.34
N VAL A 60 20.74 -3.27 -13.74
CA VAL A 60 20.41 -3.56 -15.14
C VAL A 60 19.09 -2.89 -15.49
N TYR A 61 19.03 -2.16 -16.62
CA TYR A 61 17.82 -1.52 -17.16
C TYR A 61 17.42 -2.12 -18.53
N GLU A 62 17.49 -3.45 -18.66
CA GLU A 62 17.17 -4.20 -19.88
C GLU A 62 16.11 -5.27 -19.55
N PRO A 63 14.79 -4.94 -19.60
CA PRO A 63 14.19 -3.65 -19.98
C PRO A 63 14.15 -2.59 -18.85
N ILE A 64 13.92 -1.32 -19.21
CA ILE A 64 14.01 -0.17 -18.30
C ILE A 64 12.96 -0.22 -17.19
N ASP A 65 11.75 -0.67 -17.52
CA ASP A 65 10.60 -0.78 -16.60
C ASP A 65 10.70 -1.98 -15.63
N GLN A 66 11.70 -2.86 -15.81
CA GLN A 66 11.92 -4.02 -14.95
C GLN A 66 13.37 -4.07 -14.44
N PRO A 67 13.83 -3.03 -13.73
CA PRO A 67 15.22 -2.95 -13.31
C PRO A 67 15.61 -4.11 -12.39
N ILE A 68 16.86 -4.58 -12.54
CA ILE A 68 17.46 -5.60 -11.69
C ILE A 68 18.54 -4.94 -10.84
N TYR A 69 18.29 -4.81 -9.53
CA TYR A 69 19.28 -4.29 -8.58
C TYR A 69 20.17 -5.43 -8.10
N ILE A 70 21.49 -5.18 -8.06
CA ILE A 70 22.49 -6.15 -7.64
C ILE A 70 23.21 -5.64 -6.41
N PHE A 71 23.15 -6.43 -5.35
CA PHE A 71 23.86 -6.20 -4.09
C PHE A 71 24.87 -7.32 -3.85
N SER A 72 25.87 -7.08 -3.00
CA SER A 72 26.74 -8.12 -2.46
C SER A 72 26.83 -8.07 -0.94
N ASP A 73 27.14 -9.20 -0.32
CA ASP A 73 27.58 -9.24 1.08
C ASP A 73 29.12 -9.26 1.20
N ASP A 74 29.62 -9.38 2.43
CA ASP A 74 31.05 -9.41 2.75
C ASP A 74 31.74 -10.73 2.33
N ASN A 75 30.97 -11.75 1.93
CA ASN A 75 31.46 -13.04 1.42
C ASN A 75 31.42 -13.08 -0.12
N ASP A 76 31.28 -11.93 -0.78
CA ASP A 76 31.15 -11.78 -2.23
C ASP A 76 30.00 -12.60 -2.85
N ARG A 77 28.97 -12.96 -2.06
CA ARG A 77 27.73 -13.51 -2.61
C ARG A 77 26.91 -12.38 -3.20
N ASN A 78 26.32 -12.62 -4.38
CA ASN A 78 25.54 -11.63 -5.09
C ASN A 78 24.05 -11.86 -4.87
N TYR A 79 23.27 -10.78 -4.81
CA TYR A 79 21.83 -10.77 -4.59
C TYR A 79 21.20 -9.91 -5.67
N ALA A 80 20.52 -10.55 -6.63
CA ALA A 80 19.83 -9.89 -7.72
C ALA A 80 18.34 -9.80 -7.42
N ILE A 81 17.77 -8.60 -7.53
CA ILE A 81 16.37 -8.33 -7.23
C ILE A 81 15.73 -7.66 -8.44
N LYS A 82 14.81 -8.35 -9.11
CA LYS A 82 14.05 -7.81 -10.24
C LYS A 82 12.73 -7.18 -9.77
N ILE A 83 12.46 -5.95 -10.16
CA ILE A 83 11.15 -5.31 -9.95
C ILE A 83 10.15 -5.84 -10.97
N CYS A 84 9.00 -6.30 -10.45
CA CYS A 84 7.86 -6.79 -11.21
C CYS A 84 6.62 -5.96 -10.84
N GLY A 85 6.46 -4.78 -11.45
CA GLY A 85 5.34 -3.87 -11.16
C GLY A 85 4.02 -4.33 -11.78
N ALA A 86 2.90 -3.95 -11.13
CA ALA A 86 1.54 -4.36 -11.45
C ALA A 86 1.30 -5.88 -11.34
N PHE A 87 0.88 -6.36 -10.16
CA PHE A 87 0.63 -7.78 -9.86
C PHE A 87 -0.21 -8.53 -10.90
N ASP A 88 -1.15 -7.87 -11.58
CA ASP A 88 -2.03 -8.49 -12.57
C ASP A 88 -1.35 -8.74 -13.93
N LYS A 89 -0.13 -8.24 -14.13
CA LYS A 89 0.66 -8.43 -15.35
C LYS A 89 1.65 -9.58 -15.25
N TRP A 90 1.60 -10.39 -14.20
CA TRP A 90 2.54 -11.49 -14.00
C TRP A 90 1.80 -12.76 -13.63
N ASP A 91 2.34 -13.90 -14.04
CA ASP A 91 2.02 -15.14 -13.36
C ASP A 91 2.62 -15.09 -11.96
N LEU A 92 1.78 -15.35 -10.97
CA LEU A 92 2.14 -15.23 -9.56
C LEU A 92 2.35 -16.63 -8.96
N PRO A 93 3.39 -16.83 -8.13
CA PRO A 93 3.48 -17.98 -7.23
C PRO A 93 2.28 -18.06 -6.27
N GLU A 94 2.03 -19.24 -5.72
CA GLU A 94 0.87 -19.49 -4.87
C GLU A 94 0.80 -18.54 -3.66
N ASP A 95 1.89 -18.40 -2.91
CA ASP A 95 1.93 -17.54 -1.73
C ASP A 95 1.75 -16.04 -2.06
N VAL A 96 2.38 -15.56 -3.14
CA VAL A 96 2.17 -14.20 -3.66
C VAL A 96 0.70 -13.99 -4.03
N ASN A 97 0.09 -14.95 -4.73
CA ASN A 97 -1.31 -14.89 -5.12
C ASN A 97 -2.26 -14.97 -3.90
N GLN A 98 -1.94 -15.77 -2.88
CA GLN A 98 -2.70 -15.85 -1.63
C GLN A 98 -2.68 -14.50 -0.89
N ILE A 99 -1.51 -13.89 -0.73
CA ILE A 99 -1.37 -12.58 -0.08
C ILE A 99 -2.19 -11.54 -0.85
N LYS A 100 -1.96 -11.42 -2.16
CA LYS A 100 -2.62 -10.43 -3.02
C LYS A 100 -4.14 -10.61 -3.06
N SER A 101 -4.63 -11.85 -3.02
CA SER A 101 -6.05 -12.14 -3.23
C SER A 101 -6.90 -12.11 -1.96
N PHE A 102 -6.31 -12.13 -0.76
CA PHE A 102 -7.05 -12.34 0.51
C PHE A 102 -8.16 -11.30 0.75
N ILE A 103 -7.81 -10.03 0.92
CA ILE A 103 -8.78 -8.92 1.12
C ILE A 103 -8.38 -7.74 0.25
N ASP A 104 -7.12 -7.33 0.34
CA ASP A 104 -6.53 -6.24 -0.40
C ASP A 104 -5.04 -6.56 -0.64
N LEU A 105 -4.46 -5.95 -1.66
CA LEU A 105 -3.07 -6.21 -2.08
C LEU A 105 -2.08 -5.28 -1.35
N PRO A 106 -0.91 -5.77 -0.91
CA PRO A 106 0.16 -4.92 -0.38
C PRO A 106 0.92 -4.19 -1.49
N ASP A 107 1.69 -3.16 -1.14
CA ASP A 107 2.52 -2.42 -2.11
C ASP A 107 3.62 -3.30 -2.70
N TYR A 108 4.18 -4.24 -1.92
CA TYR A 108 5.18 -5.18 -2.43
C TYR A 108 5.24 -6.53 -1.71
N ILE A 109 5.72 -7.55 -2.43
CA ILE A 109 6.02 -8.91 -1.94
C ILE A 109 7.37 -9.36 -2.51
N PHE A 110 8.31 -9.70 -1.63
CA PHE A 110 9.58 -10.34 -1.97
C PHE A 110 9.42 -11.85 -2.06
N TYR A 111 9.87 -12.41 -3.18
CA TYR A 111 9.88 -13.85 -3.44
C TYR A 111 11.30 -14.35 -3.70
N SER A 112 11.71 -15.39 -2.98
CA SER A 112 12.99 -16.09 -3.16
C SER A 112 12.85 -17.19 -4.21
N LEU A 113 13.63 -17.10 -5.29
CA LEU A 113 13.62 -18.13 -6.34
C LEU A 113 14.27 -19.43 -5.87
N LYS A 114 15.31 -19.33 -5.03
CA LYS A 114 16.01 -20.49 -4.47
C LYS A 114 15.10 -21.31 -3.55
N ASN A 115 14.43 -20.62 -2.61
CA ASN A 115 13.59 -21.28 -1.60
C ASN A 115 12.12 -21.41 -2.01
N LYS A 116 11.75 -20.88 -3.19
CA LYS A 116 10.42 -20.93 -3.80
C LYS A 116 9.31 -20.44 -2.85
N LYS A 117 9.60 -19.37 -2.12
CA LYS A 117 8.67 -18.80 -1.13
C LYS A 117 8.77 -17.29 -1.06
N SER A 118 7.66 -16.67 -0.69
CA SER A 118 7.59 -15.30 -0.23
C SER A 118 8.33 -15.17 1.11
N ILE A 119 9.18 -14.15 1.24
CA ILE A 119 10.04 -13.94 2.41
C ILE A 119 9.70 -12.67 3.19
N LEU A 120 9.01 -11.72 2.54
CA LEU A 120 8.56 -10.47 3.12
C LEU A 120 7.42 -9.89 2.28
N ALA A 121 6.43 -9.31 2.93
CA ALA A 121 5.48 -8.38 2.30
C ALA A 121 5.54 -7.03 3.02
N GLY A 122 5.12 -5.96 2.36
CA GLY A 122 5.12 -4.66 3.03
C GLY A 122 4.32 -3.58 2.34
N GLU A 123 4.29 -2.44 3.02
CA GLU A 123 3.53 -1.25 2.65
C GLU A 123 4.30 -0.01 3.08
N ASN A 124 4.39 0.99 2.19
CA ASN A 124 5.09 2.25 2.39
C ASN A 124 4.12 3.41 2.18
N THR A 125 3.78 4.16 3.24
CA THR A 125 2.92 5.34 3.13
C THR A 125 3.69 6.63 3.37
N GLU A 126 3.43 7.60 2.49
CA GLU A 126 3.88 8.99 2.59
C GLU A 126 2.98 9.87 3.46
N THR A 127 2.00 9.28 4.11
CA THR A 127 1.11 10.00 5.02
C THR A 127 1.06 9.29 6.35
N ALA A 128 0.94 10.08 7.42
CA ALA A 128 0.66 9.51 8.72
C ALA A 128 -0.69 8.79 8.69
N SER A 129 -0.69 7.57 9.20
CA SER A 129 -1.81 6.67 9.15
C SER A 129 -2.83 7.01 10.26
N VAL A 130 -3.60 8.08 10.04
CA VAL A 130 -4.54 8.67 11.02
C VAL A 130 -5.99 8.66 10.54
N GLY A 131 -6.92 8.42 11.46
CA GLY A 131 -8.36 8.37 11.11
C GLY A 131 -8.69 7.20 10.20
N ASN A 132 -9.35 7.46 9.07
CA ASN A 132 -9.79 6.39 8.16
C ASN A 132 -8.60 5.65 7.52
N SER A 133 -7.50 6.35 7.19
CA SER A 133 -6.35 5.73 6.51
C SER A 133 -5.63 4.69 7.38
N GLN A 134 -5.77 4.80 8.70
CA GLN A 134 -5.23 3.87 9.68
C GLN A 134 -5.73 2.44 9.45
N TRP A 135 -7.02 2.30 9.18
CA TRP A 135 -7.69 0.99 9.13
C TRP A 135 -7.68 0.37 7.75
N GLN A 136 -7.59 1.18 6.68
CA GLN A 136 -7.74 0.73 5.29
C GLN A 136 -6.81 -0.42 4.89
N ARG A 137 -5.67 -0.59 5.56
CA ARG A 137 -4.57 -1.51 5.17
C ARG A 137 -4.53 -2.81 5.97
N GLU A 138 -5.48 -3.03 6.87
CA GLU A 138 -5.42 -4.16 7.83
C GLU A 138 -5.52 -5.53 7.16
N GLY A 139 -6.32 -5.64 6.08
CA GLY A 139 -6.44 -6.87 5.30
C GLY A 139 -5.11 -7.32 4.66
N ARG A 140 -4.27 -6.37 4.24
CA ARG A 140 -2.97 -6.61 3.58
C ARG A 140 -1.97 -7.25 4.55
N LYS A 141 -1.88 -6.68 5.75
CA LYS A 141 -1.01 -7.14 6.86
C LYS A 141 -1.35 -8.57 7.27
N LEU A 142 -2.64 -8.83 7.41
CA LEU A 142 -3.14 -10.11 7.90
C LEU A 142 -2.96 -11.24 6.88
N ALA A 143 -3.05 -10.93 5.58
CA ALA A 143 -2.83 -11.89 4.52
C ALA A 143 -1.43 -12.54 4.64
N ALA A 144 -0.40 -11.72 4.83
CA ALA A 144 0.98 -12.18 5.00
C ALA A 144 1.16 -12.99 6.30
N ALA A 145 0.65 -12.48 7.43
CA ALA A 145 0.76 -13.15 8.72
C ALA A 145 0.15 -14.56 8.69
N LYS A 146 -1.04 -14.72 8.10
CA LYS A 146 -1.75 -16.02 8.02
C LYS A 146 -0.97 -17.11 7.28
N ILE A 147 -0.12 -16.73 6.33
CA ILE A 147 0.66 -17.69 5.55
C ILE A 147 2.13 -17.77 5.99
N GLY A 148 2.49 -17.15 7.13
CA GLY A 148 3.84 -17.23 7.67
C GLY A 148 4.86 -16.27 7.06
N VAL A 149 4.40 -15.24 6.34
CA VAL A 149 5.27 -14.24 5.71
C VAL A 149 5.33 -12.98 6.58
N PRO A 150 6.52 -12.54 7.02
CA PRO A 150 6.66 -11.30 7.77
C PRO A 150 6.09 -10.09 7.01
N PHE A 151 5.50 -9.15 7.74
CA PHE A 151 4.97 -7.91 7.18
C PHE A 151 5.71 -6.70 7.77
N ILE A 152 6.09 -5.73 6.94
CA ILE A 152 6.63 -4.45 7.40
C ILE A 152 5.81 -3.28 6.88
N TYR A 153 5.41 -2.38 7.79
CA TYR A 153 4.63 -1.19 7.48
C TYR A 153 5.42 0.08 7.78
N GLN A 154 5.85 0.79 6.75
CA GLN A 154 6.45 2.11 6.88
C GLN A 154 5.37 3.19 6.85
N THR A 155 5.32 4.03 7.88
CA THR A 155 4.40 5.18 7.96
C THR A 155 5.04 6.34 8.69
N PHE A 156 4.51 7.55 8.53
CA PHE A 156 4.91 8.68 9.37
C PHE A 156 4.30 8.60 10.77
N TYR A 157 5.09 9.04 11.75
CA TYR A 157 4.72 9.09 13.17
C TYR A 157 3.53 10.02 13.45
N SER A 158 3.51 11.17 12.80
CA SER A 158 2.46 12.20 12.93
C SER A 158 2.23 12.92 11.60
N GLY A 159 1.05 13.52 11.46
CA GLY A 159 0.68 14.28 10.27
C GLY A 159 -0.21 15.47 10.61
N LYS A 160 -0.11 16.53 9.81
CA LYS A 160 -0.97 17.71 9.91
C LYS A 160 -2.24 17.50 9.09
N ASP A 161 -3.38 17.49 9.78
CA ASP A 161 -4.70 17.56 9.17
C ASP A 161 -5.00 19.02 8.80
N GLU A 162 -4.74 19.37 7.54
CA GLU A 162 -4.93 20.72 7.01
C GLU A 162 -6.39 21.19 7.11
N SER A 163 -7.35 20.26 7.03
CA SER A 163 -8.79 20.60 7.07
C SER A 163 -9.24 21.07 8.44
N LEU A 164 -8.59 20.56 9.49
CA LEU A 164 -8.88 20.90 10.88
C LEU A 164 -7.82 21.82 11.50
N GLY A 165 -6.71 22.06 10.80
CA GLY A 165 -5.56 22.77 11.34
C GLY A 165 -4.91 22.06 12.53
N THR A 166 -5.02 20.72 12.62
CA THR A 166 -4.55 19.96 13.79
C THR A 166 -3.46 18.94 13.45
N ILE A 167 -2.53 18.70 14.36
CA ILE A 167 -1.62 17.55 14.25
C ILE A 167 -2.33 16.32 14.79
N ARG A 168 -2.17 15.18 14.11
CA ARG A 168 -2.76 13.90 14.49
C ARG A 168 -1.68 12.84 14.55
N GLU A 169 -1.81 11.97 15.53
CA GLU A 169 -1.01 10.76 15.69
C GLU A 169 -1.91 9.54 15.47
N PRO A 170 -1.37 8.40 15.00
CA PRO A 170 -2.10 7.14 14.92
C PRO A 170 -2.69 6.72 16.28
N ASN A 171 -3.74 5.91 16.26
CA ASN A 171 -4.27 5.29 17.46
C ASN A 171 -3.37 4.13 17.92
N SER A 172 -3.25 3.91 19.23
CA SER A 172 -2.46 2.80 19.81
C SER A 172 -2.87 1.42 19.27
N LEU A 173 -4.15 1.25 18.90
CA LEU A 173 -4.66 0.01 18.32
C LEU A 173 -3.98 -0.38 17.00
N GLN A 174 -3.40 0.57 16.26
CA GLN A 174 -2.60 0.24 15.08
C GLN A 174 -1.40 -0.63 15.47
N VAL A 175 -0.61 -0.19 16.45
CA VAL A 175 0.55 -0.93 16.92
C VAL A 175 0.14 -2.22 17.63
N PHE A 176 -0.90 -2.13 18.46
CA PHE A 176 -1.41 -3.30 19.19
C PHE A 176 -1.85 -4.42 18.25
N ASN A 177 -2.53 -4.10 17.14
CA ASN A 177 -2.93 -5.09 16.14
C ASN A 177 -1.72 -5.82 15.54
N HIS A 178 -0.62 -5.12 15.25
CA HIS A 178 0.60 -5.75 14.75
C HIS A 178 1.22 -6.72 15.77
N ILE A 179 1.22 -6.38 17.06
CA ILE A 179 1.64 -7.29 18.14
C ILE A 179 0.69 -8.50 18.22
N LEU A 180 -0.61 -8.27 18.11
CA LEU A 180 -1.63 -9.32 18.13
C LEU A 180 -1.45 -10.29 16.95
N TYR A 181 -1.28 -9.78 15.73
CA TYR A 181 -1.05 -10.60 14.54
C TYR A 181 0.25 -11.39 14.68
N THR A 182 1.29 -10.75 15.21
CA THR A 182 2.57 -11.42 15.47
C THR A 182 2.41 -12.61 16.40
N ALA A 183 1.73 -12.43 17.53
CA ALA A 183 1.53 -13.51 18.48
C ALA A 183 0.62 -14.61 17.91
N ARG A 184 -0.55 -14.24 17.37
CA ARG A 184 -1.55 -15.20 16.89
C ARG A 184 -1.02 -16.08 15.75
N TYR A 185 -0.32 -15.47 14.80
CA TYR A 185 0.17 -16.19 13.61
C TYR A 185 1.65 -16.54 13.68
N LYS A 186 2.30 -16.32 14.85
CA LYS A 186 3.72 -16.59 15.08
C LYS A 186 4.63 -16.04 13.97
N THR A 187 4.29 -14.87 13.45
CA THR A 187 4.92 -14.28 12.26
C THR A 187 5.10 -12.78 12.46
N PRO A 188 6.32 -12.22 12.39
CA PRO A 188 6.55 -10.80 12.65
C PRO A 188 5.69 -9.87 11.76
N SER A 189 4.90 -9.01 12.41
CA SER A 189 4.19 -7.89 11.78
C SER A 189 4.70 -6.61 12.43
N LEU A 190 5.44 -5.79 11.67
CA LEU A 190 6.26 -4.71 12.19
C LEU A 190 5.84 -3.35 11.64
N ILE A 191 6.04 -2.28 12.43
CA ILE A 191 5.82 -0.90 12.00
C ILE A 191 7.13 -0.10 12.12
N ALA A 192 7.50 0.58 11.04
CA ALA A 192 8.55 1.58 11.02
C ALA A 192 7.93 2.99 11.01
N TYR A 193 8.15 3.76 12.07
CA TYR A 193 7.70 5.16 12.13
C TYR A 193 8.80 6.09 11.64
N PHE A 194 8.59 6.67 10.46
CA PHE A 194 9.47 7.69 9.90
C PHE A 194 9.10 9.07 10.43
N GLU A 195 10.07 9.98 10.42
CA GLU A 195 9.80 11.37 10.78
C GLU A 195 9.27 12.13 9.58
N ASN A 196 8.21 12.90 9.79
CA ASN A 196 7.60 13.66 8.72
C ASN A 196 8.44 14.90 8.42
N ASN A 197 8.76 15.12 7.15
CA ASN A 197 9.62 16.20 6.69
C ASN A 197 8.90 17.54 6.50
N PHE A 198 7.57 17.61 6.71
CA PHE A 198 6.82 18.86 6.66
C PHE A 198 6.99 19.67 7.96
N GLU A 199 7.19 20.99 7.81
CA GLU A 199 7.32 21.91 8.95
C GLU A 199 6.07 21.88 9.86
N GLY A 200 6.29 21.80 11.17
CA GLY A 200 5.20 21.73 12.17
C GLY A 200 4.45 20.41 12.23
N SER A 201 4.98 19.33 11.65
CA SER A 201 4.41 17.98 11.76
C SER A 201 4.96 17.20 12.98
N LYS A 202 6.13 17.58 13.48
CA LYS A 202 6.77 16.94 14.65
C LYS A 202 6.00 17.27 15.93
N THR A 203 5.69 16.26 16.73
CA THR A 203 5.05 16.45 18.05
C THR A 203 6.03 16.31 19.21
N ARG A 204 7.18 15.64 18.99
CA ARG A 204 8.18 15.34 20.01
C ARG A 204 9.52 14.93 19.42
N ASN A 205 10.58 14.95 20.24
CA ASN A 205 11.88 14.39 19.91
C ASN A 205 11.95 12.93 20.36
N ARG A 206 12.44 12.03 19.52
CA ARG A 206 12.57 10.58 19.78
C ARG A 206 14.01 10.12 19.61
N THR A 207 14.35 8.98 20.20
CA THR A 207 15.66 8.34 20.04
C THR A 207 15.47 6.84 19.78
N PRO A 208 15.76 6.33 18.57
CA PRO A 208 16.13 7.09 17.37
C PRO A 208 14.99 8.00 16.87
N GLU A 209 15.33 9.08 16.18
CA GLU A 209 14.34 10.02 15.63
C GLU A 209 13.51 9.37 14.51
N ASP A 210 14.15 8.55 13.67
CA ASP A 210 13.56 7.90 12.51
C ASP A 210 13.98 6.42 12.46
N ALA A 211 13.06 5.55 12.05
CA ALA A 211 13.26 4.12 11.84
C ALA A 211 13.76 3.75 10.42
N GLN A 212 14.14 4.71 9.57
CA GLN A 212 14.57 4.44 8.18
C GLN A 212 15.77 3.48 8.09
N ASP A 213 16.77 3.63 8.95
CA ASP A 213 17.93 2.73 8.98
C ASP A 213 17.52 1.32 9.46
N LEU A 214 16.71 1.24 10.52
CA LEU A 214 16.17 -0.02 11.04
C LEU A 214 15.33 -0.76 9.96
N PHE A 215 14.50 -0.03 9.22
CA PHE A 215 13.73 -0.53 8.09
C PHE A 215 14.63 -1.15 7.01
N SER A 216 15.64 -0.41 6.56
CA SER A 216 16.59 -0.88 5.54
C SER A 216 17.38 -2.12 6.01
N LYS A 217 17.91 -2.09 7.23
CA LYS A 217 18.66 -3.21 7.83
C LYS A 217 17.82 -4.47 7.94
N TYR A 218 16.56 -4.36 8.36
CA TYR A 218 15.70 -5.53 8.51
C TYR A 218 15.39 -6.22 7.18
N ILE A 219 15.04 -5.46 6.13
CA ILE A 219 14.79 -6.04 4.80
C ILE A 219 16.04 -6.75 4.29
N LYS A 220 17.21 -6.13 4.41
CA LYS A 220 18.49 -6.77 4.04
C LYS A 220 18.76 -8.02 4.86
N SER A 221 18.46 -7.99 6.16
CA SER A 221 18.62 -9.15 7.05
C SER A 221 17.71 -10.33 6.65
N ILE A 222 16.51 -10.06 6.13
CA ILE A 222 15.62 -11.11 5.60
C ILE A 222 16.22 -11.72 4.34
N ILE A 223 16.66 -10.88 3.40
CA ILE A 223 17.23 -11.33 2.12
C ILE A 223 18.47 -12.21 2.36
N ILE A 224 19.40 -11.75 3.20
CA ILE A 224 20.63 -12.49 3.50
C ILE A 224 20.34 -13.76 4.33
N CYS A 225 19.42 -13.70 5.30
CA CYS A 225 19.06 -14.85 6.13
C CYS A 225 18.36 -15.97 5.34
N ASP A 226 17.67 -15.63 4.25
CA ASP A 226 17.06 -16.60 3.34
C ASP A 226 18.13 -17.42 2.57
N VAL A 227 19.29 -16.80 2.30
CA VAL A 227 20.43 -17.45 1.64
C VAL A 227 21.36 -18.15 2.65
N ASP A 228 21.57 -17.52 3.80
CA ASP A 228 22.52 -17.91 4.84
C ASP A 228 21.92 -17.78 6.24
N THR A 229 21.56 -18.92 6.80
CA THR A 229 20.90 -19.00 8.11
C THR A 229 21.79 -18.56 9.27
N SER A 230 23.10 -18.36 9.10
CA SER A 230 23.95 -17.79 10.15
C SER A 230 23.52 -16.37 10.55
N TYR A 231 22.82 -15.65 9.67
CA TYR A 231 22.27 -14.32 9.93
C TYR A 231 20.93 -14.33 10.70
N ILE A 232 20.41 -15.50 11.10
CA ILE A 232 19.15 -15.60 11.84
C ILE A 232 19.17 -14.80 13.15
N SER A 233 20.30 -14.79 13.86
CA SER A 233 20.46 -14.02 15.09
C SER A 233 20.39 -12.52 14.82
N THR A 234 20.98 -12.04 13.73
CA THR A 234 20.90 -10.65 13.29
C THR A 234 19.46 -10.26 12.97
N LYS A 235 18.74 -11.10 12.21
CA LYS A 235 17.32 -10.90 11.90
C LYS A 235 16.48 -10.80 13.19
N LYS A 236 16.67 -11.74 14.13
CA LYS A 236 15.97 -11.75 15.43
C LYS A 236 16.26 -10.51 16.26
N ASN A 237 17.50 -10.02 16.25
CA ASN A 237 17.86 -8.79 16.98
C ASN A 237 17.16 -7.57 16.39
N LEU A 238 17.09 -7.44 15.06
CA LEU A 238 16.37 -6.35 14.39
C LEU A 238 14.85 -6.42 14.65
N GLU A 239 14.27 -7.62 14.70
CA GLU A 239 12.87 -7.80 15.12
C GLU A 239 12.63 -7.34 16.57
N LYS A 240 13.56 -7.64 17.50
CA LYS A 240 13.51 -7.11 18.87
C LYS A 240 13.59 -5.58 18.91
N GLU A 241 14.46 -4.97 18.09
CA GLU A 241 14.54 -3.51 17.97
C GLU A 241 13.21 -2.92 17.48
N PHE A 242 12.57 -3.55 16.49
CA PHE A 242 11.23 -3.15 16.04
C PHE A 242 10.17 -3.27 17.13
N PHE A 243 10.14 -4.37 17.89
CA PHE A 243 9.17 -4.49 18.98
C PHE A 243 9.40 -3.47 20.10
N ASN A 244 10.66 -3.13 20.40
CA ASN A 244 10.97 -2.04 21.32
C ASN A 244 10.47 -0.69 20.78
N HIS A 245 10.71 -0.40 19.50
CA HIS A 245 10.22 0.82 18.83
C HIS A 245 8.69 0.92 18.88
N MET A 246 8.00 -0.18 18.60
CA MET A 246 6.54 -0.28 18.65
C MET A 246 5.99 -0.12 20.08
N ILE A 247 6.56 -0.81 21.07
CA ILE A 247 6.10 -0.73 22.46
C ILE A 247 6.41 0.65 23.06
N SER A 248 7.54 1.27 22.71
CA SER A 248 7.84 2.65 23.09
C SER A 248 6.70 3.58 22.67
N TYR A 249 6.19 3.46 21.44
CA TYR A 249 5.01 4.20 20.99
C TYR A 249 3.79 3.98 21.90
N LEU A 250 3.49 2.74 22.27
CA LEU A 250 2.36 2.40 23.14
C LEU A 250 2.45 3.01 24.56
N ASN A 251 3.68 3.15 25.07
CA ASN A 251 3.97 3.64 26.42
C ASN A 251 3.98 5.16 26.53
N GLU A 252 4.14 5.86 25.40
CA GLU A 252 4.10 7.32 25.35
C GLU A 252 2.71 7.88 25.66
N GLY A 253 2.65 9.12 26.16
CA GLY A 253 1.40 9.85 26.23
C GLY A 253 0.91 10.42 24.90
N LYS A 254 -0.41 10.65 24.82
CA LYS A 254 -1.05 11.27 23.65
C LYS A 254 -0.73 12.77 23.55
N TYR A 255 -0.43 13.22 22.34
CA TYR A 255 -0.27 14.65 22.03
C TYR A 255 -1.63 15.37 22.01
N LYS A 256 -1.67 16.56 22.60
CA LYS A 256 -2.84 17.45 22.63
C LYS A 256 -2.55 18.70 21.81
N THR A 257 -3.09 18.75 20.60
CA THR A 257 -2.84 19.84 19.65
C THR A 257 -3.16 21.23 20.19
N ASN A 258 -4.28 21.38 20.90
CA ASN A 258 -4.72 22.70 21.40
C ASN A 258 -3.75 23.30 22.43
N SER A 259 -3.04 22.46 23.19
CA SER A 259 -2.10 22.89 24.22
C SER A 259 -0.64 22.69 23.83
N GLY A 260 -0.36 21.95 22.75
CA GLY A 260 1.01 21.56 22.37
C GLY A 260 1.67 20.64 23.40
N THR A 261 0.89 19.99 24.28
CA THR A 261 1.43 19.18 25.39
C THR A 261 1.25 17.69 25.17
N ILE A 262 2.09 16.89 25.81
CA ILE A 262 2.03 15.43 25.83
C ILE A 262 1.45 15.00 27.17
N GLY A 263 0.45 14.11 27.17
CA GLY A 263 -0.09 13.55 28.42
C GLY A 263 0.93 12.66 29.14
N GLU A 264 0.71 12.41 30.42
CA GLU A 264 1.58 11.51 31.21
C GLU A 264 1.13 10.05 31.17
N THR A 265 -0.16 9.82 30.88
CA THR A 265 -0.71 8.46 30.79
C THR A 265 -0.38 7.82 29.45
N ALA A 266 0.14 6.59 29.48
CA ALA A 266 0.39 5.76 28.30
C ALA A 266 -0.84 5.71 27.38
N ARG A 267 -0.62 5.96 26.09
CA ARG A 267 -1.68 6.03 25.07
C ARG A 267 -2.47 4.73 24.96
N LEU A 268 -1.81 3.58 25.17
CA LEU A 268 -2.46 2.27 25.18
C LEU A 268 -3.57 2.20 26.24
N LYS A 269 -3.32 2.73 27.44
CA LYS A 269 -4.32 2.75 28.53
C LYS A 269 -5.56 3.58 28.17
N LEU A 270 -5.38 4.61 27.35
CA LEU A 270 -6.46 5.49 26.92
C LEU A 270 -7.22 4.93 25.72
N ASP A 271 -6.53 4.25 24.80
CA ASP A 271 -7.11 3.71 23.56
C ASP A 271 -7.71 2.31 23.73
N PHE A 272 -7.17 1.51 24.65
CA PHE A 272 -7.59 0.13 24.90
C PHE A 272 -7.59 -0.21 26.40
N PRO A 273 -8.43 0.48 27.21
CA PRO A 273 -8.43 0.32 28.68
C PRO A 273 -8.88 -1.06 29.16
N ILE A 274 -9.49 -1.85 28.29
CA ILE A 274 -10.01 -3.19 28.60
C ILE A 274 -8.98 -4.31 28.43
N LEU A 275 -7.72 -3.99 28.09
CA LEU A 275 -6.66 -4.98 28.00
C LEU A 275 -6.48 -5.69 29.35
N ASN A 276 -6.22 -7.00 29.32
CA ASN A 276 -5.88 -7.77 30.51
C ASN A 276 -4.67 -7.15 31.25
N ASP A 277 -4.72 -7.11 32.59
CA ASP A 277 -3.71 -6.43 33.39
C ASP A 277 -2.31 -7.05 33.24
N ASN A 278 -2.19 -8.37 33.08
CA ASN A 278 -0.89 -9.03 32.86
C ASN A 278 -0.31 -8.65 31.49
N ALA A 279 -1.16 -8.60 30.46
CA ALA A 279 -0.76 -8.17 29.12
C ALA A 279 -0.35 -6.69 29.11
N PHE A 280 -1.14 -5.84 29.78
CA PHE A 280 -0.82 -4.42 29.93
C PHE A 280 0.53 -4.24 30.65
N TYR A 281 0.70 -4.84 31.84
CA TYR A 281 1.94 -4.82 32.61
C TYR A 281 3.15 -5.33 31.80
N GLY A 282 2.98 -6.42 31.04
CA GLY A 282 4.02 -6.93 30.17
C GLY A 282 4.47 -5.91 29.12
N ILE A 283 3.53 -5.20 28.51
CA ILE A 283 3.83 -4.18 27.51
C ILE A 283 4.43 -2.92 28.15
N THR A 284 3.84 -2.41 29.24
CA THR A 284 4.19 -1.08 29.79
C THR A 284 5.34 -1.10 30.78
N ASP A 285 5.38 -2.10 31.66
CA ASP A 285 6.25 -2.10 32.85
C ASP A 285 7.32 -3.20 32.80
N ASN A 286 7.10 -4.28 32.03
CA ASN A 286 8.02 -5.40 31.88
C ASN A 286 8.33 -5.71 30.39
N THR A 287 8.53 -4.64 29.61
CA THR A 287 8.75 -4.69 28.17
C THR A 287 9.86 -5.65 27.72
N PRO A 288 11.07 -5.67 28.34
CA PRO A 288 12.15 -6.53 27.87
C PRO A 288 11.80 -8.03 27.95
N ASP A 289 11.15 -8.45 29.04
CA ASP A 289 10.69 -9.82 29.25
C ASP A 289 9.55 -10.16 28.29
N PHE A 290 8.59 -9.25 28.12
CA PHE A 290 7.50 -9.42 27.15
C PHE A 290 8.03 -9.66 25.72
N ILE A 291 8.99 -8.84 25.26
CA ILE A 291 9.60 -9.00 23.93
C ILE A 291 10.36 -10.31 23.85
N ASN A 292 11.15 -10.69 24.85
CA ASN A 292 11.89 -11.94 24.82
C ASN A 292 10.95 -13.16 24.76
N GLU A 293 9.88 -13.16 25.55
CA GLU A 293 8.85 -14.21 25.51
C GLU A 293 8.09 -14.22 24.18
N LEU A 294 7.79 -13.07 23.58
CA LEU A 294 7.20 -12.99 22.24
C LEU A 294 8.14 -13.55 21.16
N MET A 295 9.43 -13.25 21.23
CA MET A 295 10.42 -13.79 20.32
C MET A 295 10.58 -15.31 20.47
N ASN A 296 10.58 -15.80 21.71
CA ASN A 296 10.51 -17.23 21.98
C ASN A 296 9.20 -17.81 21.44
N HIS A 297 8.09 -17.06 21.49
CA HIS A 297 6.80 -17.48 20.94
C HIS A 297 6.84 -17.76 19.44
N ILE A 298 7.49 -16.87 18.71
CA ILE A 298 7.65 -16.93 17.25
C ILE A 298 8.59 -18.06 16.84
N TYR A 299 9.73 -18.22 17.53
CA TYR A 299 10.83 -19.06 17.05
C TYR A 299 11.03 -20.39 17.76
N LEU A 300 10.46 -20.60 18.95
CA LEU A 300 10.68 -21.80 19.77
C LEU A 300 9.35 -22.49 20.09
N GLN A 301 9.37 -23.83 20.11
CA GLN A 301 8.25 -24.65 20.60
C GLN A 301 8.75 -25.57 21.74
N PRO A 302 7.99 -25.76 22.84
CA PRO A 302 6.81 -25.01 23.32
C PRO A 302 7.19 -23.80 24.20
N ASN A 303 6.32 -22.79 24.30
CA ASN A 303 6.52 -21.60 25.15
C ASN A 303 5.20 -21.18 25.83
N GLN A 304 5.28 -20.36 26.88
CA GLN A 304 4.15 -20.00 27.74
C GLN A 304 3.58 -18.58 27.46
N PHE A 305 3.96 -17.95 26.34
CA PHE A 305 3.62 -16.54 26.06
C PHE A 305 2.11 -16.27 26.18
N ALA A 306 1.27 -17.07 25.51
CA ALA A 306 -0.18 -16.88 25.51
C ALA A 306 -0.81 -16.98 26.91
N LYS A 307 -0.24 -17.80 27.80
CA LYS A 307 -0.69 -17.94 29.18
C LYS A 307 -0.20 -16.80 30.08
N LYS A 308 1.03 -16.33 29.87
CA LYS A 308 1.65 -15.25 30.65
C LYS A 308 1.07 -13.88 30.27
N TYR A 309 0.86 -13.65 28.97
CA TYR A 309 0.38 -12.39 28.40
C TYR A 309 -0.83 -12.64 27.49
N PRO A 310 -2.05 -12.68 28.05
CA PRO A 310 -3.25 -12.98 27.27
C PRO A 310 -3.72 -11.74 26.49
N ILE A 311 -2.95 -11.33 25.47
CA ILE A 311 -3.17 -10.08 24.72
C ILE A 311 -4.47 -10.08 23.89
N SER A 312 -5.07 -11.25 23.61
CA SER A 312 -6.38 -11.36 22.96
C SER A 312 -7.55 -11.34 23.94
N ASP A 313 -7.28 -11.40 25.26
CA ASP A 313 -8.31 -11.49 26.27
C ASP A 313 -8.62 -10.09 26.80
N ILE A 314 -9.89 -9.72 26.64
CA ILE A 314 -10.41 -8.47 27.14
C ILE A 314 -11.04 -8.68 28.51
N ASP A 315 -10.88 -7.68 29.37
CA ASP A 315 -11.55 -7.60 30.65
C ASP A 315 -12.97 -7.05 30.46
N SER A 316 -13.95 -7.95 30.37
CA SER A 316 -15.37 -7.59 30.19
C SER A 316 -15.92 -6.72 31.33
N SER A 317 -15.28 -6.69 32.51
CA SER A 317 -15.71 -5.83 33.62
C SER A 317 -15.42 -4.35 33.36
N LYS A 318 -14.42 -4.04 32.54
CA LYS A 318 -14.02 -2.67 32.15
C LYS A 318 -14.81 -2.13 30.95
N LEU A 319 -15.68 -2.94 30.34
CA LEU A 319 -16.51 -2.50 29.22
C LEU A 319 -17.57 -1.47 29.66
N LEU A 320 -17.75 -0.43 28.85
CA LEU A 320 -18.64 0.70 29.11
C LEU A 320 -19.89 0.63 28.23
N ASN A 321 -21.01 1.19 28.68
CA ASN A 321 -22.24 1.24 27.86
C ASN A 321 -21.98 1.88 26.49
N TRP A 322 -22.38 1.20 25.42
CA TRP A 322 -22.17 1.65 24.05
C TRP A 322 -23.35 2.50 23.58
N THR A 323 -23.15 3.81 23.49
CA THR A 323 -24.25 4.77 23.25
C THR A 323 -24.22 5.44 21.88
N SER A 324 -23.08 5.42 21.17
CA SER A 324 -22.87 6.19 19.94
C SER A 324 -23.74 5.80 18.75
N TYR A 325 -24.36 4.62 18.78
CA TYR A 325 -25.20 4.12 17.68
C TYR A 325 -26.69 4.04 18.03
N ASN A 326 -27.09 4.46 19.24
CA ASN A 326 -28.49 4.38 19.71
C ASN A 326 -29.49 5.16 18.85
N THR A 327 -29.00 6.15 18.09
CA THR A 327 -29.82 6.99 17.19
C THR A 327 -29.63 6.65 15.71
N LYS A 328 -28.75 5.71 15.36
CA LYS A 328 -28.47 5.38 13.96
C LYS A 328 -29.57 4.51 13.37
N ASN A 329 -29.95 4.82 12.14
CA ASN A 329 -30.95 4.06 11.41
C ASN A 329 -30.58 2.58 11.33
N ASN A 330 -31.59 1.74 11.20
CA ASN A 330 -31.55 0.28 11.10
C ASN A 330 -31.08 -0.44 12.38
N ILE A 331 -30.02 0.00 13.05
CA ILE A 331 -29.46 -0.66 14.25
C ILE A 331 -30.13 -0.23 15.57
N LYS A 332 -30.73 0.96 15.63
CA LYS A 332 -31.34 1.51 16.86
C LYS A 332 -32.33 0.56 17.56
N ASP A 333 -33.08 -0.24 16.80
CA ASP A 333 -34.11 -1.12 17.37
C ASP A 333 -33.48 -2.28 18.14
N LEU A 334 -32.38 -2.84 17.61
CA LEU A 334 -31.59 -3.85 18.32
C LEU A 334 -31.03 -3.27 19.62
N LEU A 335 -30.43 -2.08 19.55
CA LEU A 335 -29.83 -1.47 20.74
C LEU A 335 -30.87 -1.10 21.81
N LYS A 336 -32.04 -0.60 21.40
CA LYS A 336 -33.18 -0.34 22.31
C LYS A 336 -33.69 -1.63 22.95
N TYR A 337 -33.82 -2.70 22.17
CA TYR A 337 -34.18 -4.01 22.68
C TYR A 337 -33.18 -4.48 23.75
N LEU A 338 -31.88 -4.43 23.46
CA LEU A 338 -30.83 -4.81 24.42
C LEU A 338 -30.90 -3.98 25.72
N ILE A 339 -31.15 -2.67 25.62
CA ILE A 339 -31.37 -1.82 26.80
C ILE A 339 -32.59 -2.28 27.60
N SER A 340 -33.70 -2.60 26.92
CA SER A 340 -34.95 -3.04 27.59
C SER A 340 -34.83 -4.38 28.30
N THR A 341 -33.91 -5.25 27.88
CA THR A 341 -33.59 -6.52 28.57
C THR A 341 -32.70 -6.32 29.82
N GLY A 342 -32.29 -5.09 30.12
CA GLY A 342 -31.34 -4.79 31.20
C GLY A 342 -29.89 -5.16 30.87
N ARG A 343 -29.60 -5.63 29.65
CA ARG A 343 -28.27 -6.05 29.17
C ARG A 343 -27.87 -5.22 27.94
N PRO A 344 -27.58 -3.91 28.11
CA PRO A 344 -27.19 -3.06 27.00
C PRO A 344 -25.88 -3.53 26.36
N ALA A 345 -25.73 -3.27 25.06
CA ALA A 345 -24.45 -3.45 24.39
C ALA A 345 -23.37 -2.57 25.05
N LYS A 346 -22.15 -3.13 25.18
CA LYS A 346 -21.01 -2.45 25.79
C LYS A 346 -19.86 -2.31 24.80
N SER A 347 -18.91 -1.43 25.07
CA SER A 347 -17.78 -1.15 24.19
C SER A 347 -16.51 -0.83 24.99
N TYR A 348 -15.36 -0.90 24.30
CA TYR A 348 -14.05 -0.77 24.92
C TYR A 348 -13.66 0.66 25.31
N ILE A 349 -14.38 1.67 24.82
CA ILE A 349 -14.19 3.09 25.16
C ILE A 349 -15.54 3.81 25.12
N ASN A 350 -15.66 4.90 25.86
CA ASN A 350 -16.83 5.76 25.78
C ASN A 350 -16.90 6.47 24.41
N GLY A 351 -18.10 6.76 23.93
CA GLY A 351 -18.33 7.43 22.66
C GLY A 351 -18.12 6.52 21.45
N SER A 352 -17.48 7.05 20.40
CA SER A 352 -17.46 6.52 19.03
C SER A 352 -16.60 5.26 18.83
N SER A 353 -16.74 4.27 19.73
CA SER A 353 -16.18 2.93 19.55
C SER A 353 -16.78 2.26 18.32
N LYS A 354 -15.94 1.57 17.53
CA LYS A 354 -16.39 0.92 16.29
C LYS A 354 -17.25 -0.33 16.54
N VAL A 355 -17.10 -0.99 17.69
CA VAL A 355 -17.79 -2.25 17.97
C VAL A 355 -18.51 -2.23 19.31
N GLY A 356 -19.67 -2.86 19.34
CA GLY A 356 -20.38 -3.23 20.56
C GLY A 356 -20.23 -4.71 20.86
N VAL A 357 -20.25 -5.08 22.14
CA VAL A 357 -20.30 -6.46 22.65
C VAL A 357 -21.62 -6.62 23.38
N ALA A 358 -22.36 -7.69 23.07
CA ALA A 358 -23.64 -7.99 23.73
C ALA A 358 -23.83 -9.50 23.86
N SER A 359 -24.81 -9.88 24.68
CA SER A 359 -25.17 -11.27 24.93
C SER A 359 -25.68 -11.96 23.65
N VAL A 360 -25.14 -13.15 23.37
CA VAL A 360 -25.57 -13.99 22.23
C VAL A 360 -27.06 -14.33 22.34
N ALA A 361 -27.52 -14.66 23.55
CA ALA A 361 -28.91 -15.04 23.79
C ALA A 361 -29.88 -13.91 23.42
N ASP A 362 -29.58 -12.67 23.81
CA ASP A 362 -30.45 -11.52 23.52
C ASP A 362 -30.43 -11.14 22.03
N ILE A 363 -29.25 -11.23 21.40
CA ILE A 363 -29.12 -11.00 19.96
C ILE A 363 -29.92 -12.04 19.19
N LEU A 364 -29.84 -13.32 19.57
CA LEU A 364 -30.61 -14.39 18.93
C LEU A 364 -32.11 -14.20 19.11
N ASP A 365 -32.57 -13.87 20.31
CA ASP A 365 -33.99 -13.62 20.56
C ASP A 365 -34.49 -12.50 19.64
N PHE A 366 -33.81 -11.34 19.64
CA PHE A 366 -34.16 -10.23 18.77
C PHE A 366 -34.16 -10.60 17.28
N LEU A 367 -33.06 -11.19 16.79
CA LEU A 367 -32.90 -11.45 15.36
C LEU A 367 -33.83 -12.54 14.85
N THR A 368 -34.11 -13.57 15.65
CA THR A 368 -34.99 -14.67 15.22
C THR A 368 -36.47 -14.30 15.27
N VAL A 369 -36.87 -13.37 16.15
CA VAL A 369 -38.20 -12.76 16.13
C VAL A 369 -38.34 -11.81 14.95
N LYS A 370 -37.32 -10.98 14.70
CA LYS A 370 -37.34 -9.98 13.64
C LYS A 370 -37.27 -10.58 12.23
N PHE A 371 -36.48 -11.64 12.06
CA PHE A 371 -36.24 -12.30 10.78
C PHE A 371 -36.65 -13.79 10.87
N PRO A 372 -37.96 -14.09 10.99
CA PRO A 372 -38.43 -15.45 11.22
C PRO A 372 -38.11 -16.41 10.06
N LYS A 373 -38.02 -15.87 8.83
CA LYS A 373 -37.65 -16.64 7.63
C LYS A 373 -36.20 -17.14 7.68
N ASP A 374 -35.31 -16.37 8.31
CA ASP A 374 -33.87 -16.65 8.40
C ASP A 374 -33.47 -17.27 9.74
N LYS A 375 -34.44 -17.52 10.64
CA LYS A 375 -34.21 -18.03 12.00
C LYS A 375 -33.23 -19.19 12.06
N LYS A 376 -33.39 -20.19 11.19
CA LYS A 376 -32.53 -21.38 11.17
C LYS A 376 -31.07 -21.02 10.84
N SER A 377 -30.85 -20.20 9.81
CA SER A 377 -29.50 -19.83 9.38
C SER A 377 -28.81 -18.90 10.38
N ILE A 378 -29.57 -18.01 11.03
CA ILE A 378 -29.08 -17.14 12.11
C ILE A 378 -28.59 -17.96 13.31
N ILE A 379 -29.40 -18.90 13.79
CA ILE A 379 -29.04 -19.77 14.94
C ILE A 379 -27.78 -20.58 14.61
N GLU A 380 -27.70 -21.12 13.39
CA GLU A 380 -26.54 -21.91 12.95
C GLU A 380 -25.24 -21.07 12.94
N LYS A 381 -25.28 -19.82 12.48
CA LYS A 381 -24.07 -18.98 12.36
C LYS A 381 -23.61 -18.31 13.65
N ILE A 382 -24.53 -17.92 14.54
CA ILE A 382 -24.17 -17.21 15.76
C ILE A 382 -23.59 -18.17 16.82
N ASN A 383 -23.82 -19.48 16.73
CA ASN A 383 -23.34 -20.50 17.67
C ASN A 383 -23.70 -20.19 19.14
N ASN A 384 -24.81 -20.77 19.59
CA ASN A 384 -25.38 -20.54 20.93
C ASN A 384 -24.48 -20.97 22.11
N ASN A 385 -23.36 -21.65 21.86
CA ASN A 385 -22.41 -22.03 22.90
C ASN A 385 -21.50 -20.86 23.34
N LEU A 386 -21.48 -19.76 22.59
CA LEU A 386 -20.75 -18.55 22.95
C LEU A 386 -21.65 -17.62 23.78
N SER A 387 -21.07 -16.93 24.75
CA SER A 387 -21.82 -16.03 25.66
C SER A 387 -22.00 -14.63 25.08
N GLU A 388 -21.03 -14.16 24.30
CA GLU A 388 -20.97 -12.79 23.78
C GLU A 388 -20.80 -12.76 22.27
N ALA A 389 -21.38 -11.76 21.62
CA ALA A 389 -21.26 -11.47 20.21
C ALA A 389 -20.81 -10.03 19.98
N ILE A 390 -20.16 -9.81 18.83
CA ILE A 390 -19.73 -8.49 18.38
C ILE A 390 -20.82 -7.93 17.47
N ILE A 391 -21.28 -6.72 17.75
CA ILE A 391 -22.15 -5.94 16.89
C ILE A 391 -21.28 -4.89 16.19
N MET A 392 -21.19 -4.98 14.87
CA MET A 392 -20.39 -4.08 14.05
C MET A 392 -21.28 -3.25 13.12
N PRO A 393 -21.39 -1.92 13.33
CA PRO A 393 -22.11 -1.04 12.46
C PRO A 393 -21.32 -0.80 11.17
N LEU A 394 -21.95 -1.12 10.04
CA LEU A 394 -21.34 -1.09 8.71
C LEU A 394 -21.94 0.04 7.86
N ARG A 395 -21.06 0.80 7.20
CA ARG A 395 -21.43 1.77 6.18
C ARG A 395 -20.89 1.30 4.84
N ILE A 396 -21.55 0.28 4.28
CA ILE A 396 -21.14 -0.33 3.01
C ILE A 396 -21.45 0.57 1.79
N HIS A 397 -22.29 1.59 1.97
CA HIS A 397 -22.63 2.58 0.95
C HIS A 397 -22.24 4.01 1.37
N LYS A 398 -21.73 4.80 0.43
CA LYS A 398 -21.45 6.23 0.60
C LYS A 398 -22.06 7.04 -0.55
N LYS A 399 -22.58 8.22 -0.22
CA LYS A 399 -23.11 9.15 -1.21
C LYS A 399 -21.95 9.75 -1.99
N SER A 400 -21.92 9.51 -3.30
CA SER A 400 -20.94 10.03 -4.25
C SER A 400 -21.69 10.48 -5.51
N ASN A 401 -21.46 11.72 -5.95
CA ASN A 401 -22.13 12.32 -7.12
C ASN A 401 -23.66 12.16 -7.11
N GLY A 402 -24.28 12.33 -5.94
CA GLY A 402 -25.74 12.22 -5.77
C GLY A 402 -26.28 10.80 -5.60
N ALA A 403 -25.49 9.75 -5.90
CA ALA A 403 -25.89 8.35 -5.79
C ALA A 403 -25.22 7.63 -4.60
N LEU A 404 -25.86 6.60 -4.06
CA LEU A 404 -25.24 5.70 -3.09
C LEU A 404 -24.38 4.67 -3.82
N THR A 405 -23.09 4.66 -3.50
CA THR A 405 -22.09 3.79 -4.12
C THR A 405 -21.51 2.82 -3.10
N PHE A 406 -21.26 1.57 -3.50
CA PHE A 406 -20.64 0.57 -2.66
C PHE A 406 -19.18 0.99 -2.41
N SER A 407 -18.84 1.30 -1.16
CA SER A 407 -17.59 1.97 -0.82
C SER A 407 -16.80 1.12 0.17
N PRO A 408 -15.57 0.72 -0.17
CA PRO A 408 -14.83 -0.25 0.65
C PRO A 408 -14.14 0.35 1.86
N ASP A 409 -13.78 1.63 1.84
CA ASP A 409 -12.86 2.22 2.82
C ASP A 409 -13.54 3.25 3.72
N PRO A 410 -13.32 3.24 5.04
CA PRO A 410 -12.39 2.36 5.78
C PRO A 410 -12.98 0.99 6.15
N GLU A 411 -14.25 0.73 5.84
CA GLU A 411 -15.03 -0.35 6.43
C GLU A 411 -14.41 -1.75 6.27
N SER A 412 -13.85 -2.05 5.09
CA SER A 412 -13.18 -3.33 4.81
C SER A 412 -12.01 -3.62 5.74
N GLY A 413 -11.24 -2.61 6.11
CA GLY A 413 -10.12 -2.73 7.02
C GLY A 413 -10.52 -2.71 8.50
N GLU A 414 -11.54 -1.92 8.85
CA GLU A 414 -12.11 -1.93 10.20
C GLU A 414 -12.69 -3.32 10.55
N ILE A 415 -13.40 -3.95 9.61
CA ILE A 415 -13.93 -5.31 9.78
C ILE A 415 -12.81 -6.29 10.17
N VAL A 416 -11.66 -6.19 9.50
CA VAL A 416 -10.49 -7.05 9.76
C VAL A 416 -9.89 -6.73 11.13
N ALA A 417 -9.54 -5.47 11.39
CA ALA A 417 -8.89 -5.06 12.64
C ALA A 417 -9.72 -5.44 13.87
N PHE A 418 -11.00 -5.03 13.89
CA PHE A 418 -11.86 -5.28 15.04
C PHE A 418 -12.35 -6.73 15.09
N GLY A 419 -12.43 -7.40 13.93
CA GLY A 419 -12.62 -8.84 13.87
C GLY A 419 -11.48 -9.59 14.57
N GLU A 420 -10.23 -9.37 14.16
CA GLU A 420 -9.08 -10.00 14.78
C GLU A 420 -8.93 -9.63 16.26
N LEU A 421 -9.25 -8.41 16.66
CA LEU A 421 -9.10 -7.95 18.04
C LEU A 421 -10.10 -8.60 19.01
N PHE A 422 -11.34 -8.86 18.57
CA PHE A 422 -12.43 -9.28 19.48
C PHE A 422 -12.99 -10.68 19.19
N ARG A 423 -12.86 -11.19 17.96
CA ARG A 423 -13.51 -12.42 17.48
C ARG A 423 -12.75 -13.68 17.88
N TYR A 424 -11.42 -13.63 17.93
CA TYR A 424 -10.56 -14.80 18.07
C TYR A 424 -9.64 -14.71 19.26
N ASP A 425 -9.29 -15.86 19.84
CA ASP A 425 -8.16 -15.96 20.77
C ASP A 425 -6.80 -16.04 20.03
N LEU A 426 -5.71 -16.24 20.76
CA LEU A 426 -4.38 -16.40 20.18
C LEU A 426 -4.18 -17.73 19.44
N GLU A 427 -5.01 -18.74 19.70
CA GLU A 427 -4.97 -20.03 19.01
C GLU A 427 -5.81 -20.02 17.72
N GLY A 428 -6.55 -18.93 17.47
CA GLY A 428 -7.43 -18.78 16.32
C GLY A 428 -8.85 -19.33 16.54
N ASN A 429 -9.19 -19.76 17.75
CA ASN A 429 -10.54 -20.21 18.07
C ASN A 429 -11.49 -19.01 18.12
N LYS A 430 -12.68 -19.17 17.54
CA LYS A 430 -13.73 -18.15 17.58
C LYS A 430 -14.30 -18.02 18.99
N LYS A 431 -14.13 -16.86 19.60
CA LYS A 431 -14.68 -16.46 20.91
C LYS A 431 -16.02 -15.72 20.81
N ARG A 432 -16.28 -15.02 19.71
CA ARG A 432 -17.50 -14.23 19.50
C ARG A 432 -17.97 -14.32 18.06
N PRO A 433 -19.26 -14.54 17.75
CA PRO A 433 -19.78 -14.33 16.40
C PRO A 433 -19.85 -12.83 16.09
N VAL A 434 -19.83 -12.48 14.80
CA VAL A 434 -19.88 -11.08 14.34
C VAL A 434 -21.18 -10.80 13.60
N ILE A 435 -21.93 -9.82 14.11
CA ILE A 435 -23.15 -9.29 13.50
C ILE A 435 -22.82 -7.98 12.80
N GLY A 436 -22.74 -8.01 11.47
CA GLY A 436 -22.59 -6.82 10.64
C GLY A 436 -23.94 -6.16 10.42
N TYR A 437 -24.14 -4.95 10.91
CA TYR A 437 -25.41 -4.24 10.79
C TYR A 437 -25.27 -3.00 9.91
N CYS A 438 -25.89 -2.96 8.74
CA CYS A 438 -25.81 -1.80 7.87
C CYS A 438 -26.62 -0.61 8.41
N ILE A 439 -25.92 0.46 8.78
CA ILE A 439 -26.50 1.68 9.40
C ILE A 439 -26.86 2.77 8.38
N VAL A 440 -26.69 2.46 7.09
CA VAL A 440 -27.07 3.30 5.95
C VAL A 440 -27.89 2.46 5.00
N ASP A 441 -28.80 3.12 4.29
CA ASP A 441 -29.66 2.45 3.32
C ASP A 441 -28.83 1.94 2.12
N THR A 442 -29.26 0.82 1.54
CA THR A 442 -28.76 0.28 0.29
C THR A 442 -29.66 0.75 -0.86
N PRO A 443 -29.10 0.95 -2.07
CA PRO A 443 -29.88 1.23 -3.26
C PRO A 443 -30.95 0.16 -3.52
N THR A 444 -32.11 0.55 -4.07
CA THR A 444 -33.26 -0.36 -4.33
C THR A 444 -32.90 -1.62 -5.13
N ASN A 445 -31.94 -1.51 -6.06
CA ASN A 445 -31.50 -2.63 -6.92
C ASN A 445 -30.12 -3.19 -6.51
N PHE A 446 -29.71 -2.98 -5.26
CA PHE A 446 -28.44 -3.49 -4.77
C PHE A 446 -28.49 -5.00 -4.57
N SER A 447 -27.52 -5.71 -5.13
CA SER A 447 -27.27 -7.13 -4.86
C SER A 447 -25.89 -7.30 -4.24
N PHE A 448 -25.83 -7.90 -3.05
CA PHE A 448 -24.56 -8.16 -2.37
C PHE A 448 -23.70 -9.19 -3.12
N SER A 449 -24.32 -10.23 -3.70
CA SER A 449 -23.61 -11.24 -4.48
C SER A 449 -22.94 -10.66 -5.73
N SER A 450 -23.50 -9.60 -6.34
CA SER A 450 -22.88 -8.89 -7.47
C SER A 450 -21.57 -8.18 -7.12
N LYS A 451 -21.22 -8.07 -5.82
CA LYS A 451 -19.98 -7.44 -5.34
C LYS A 451 -18.89 -8.47 -4.98
N GLN A 452 -19.10 -9.73 -5.33
CA GLN A 452 -18.12 -10.79 -5.14
C GLN A 452 -16.74 -10.38 -5.71
N GLY A 453 -15.69 -10.69 -4.97
CA GLY A 453 -14.31 -10.34 -5.34
C GLY A 453 -13.85 -8.93 -4.95
N THR A 454 -14.76 -8.01 -4.61
CA THR A 454 -14.37 -6.68 -4.10
C THR A 454 -13.78 -6.77 -2.68
N LYS A 455 -12.89 -5.84 -2.33
CA LYS A 455 -12.23 -5.75 -1.02
C LYS A 455 -13.21 -5.83 0.16
N LEU A 456 -14.30 -5.06 0.10
CA LEU A 456 -15.32 -5.06 1.17
C LEU A 456 -16.12 -6.35 1.23
N TYR A 457 -16.47 -6.94 0.08
CA TYR A 457 -17.11 -8.25 0.07
C TYR A 457 -16.21 -9.30 0.72
N LYS A 458 -14.92 -9.35 0.35
CA LYS A 458 -13.93 -10.27 0.93
C LYS A 458 -13.83 -10.10 2.44
N ALA A 459 -13.74 -8.86 2.93
CA ALA A 459 -13.71 -8.57 4.37
C ALA A 459 -14.97 -9.08 5.07
N ILE A 460 -16.16 -8.74 4.57
CA ILE A 460 -17.43 -9.22 5.14
C ILE A 460 -17.49 -10.75 5.13
N ALA A 461 -17.19 -11.39 4.01
CA ALA A 461 -17.27 -12.83 3.84
C ALA A 461 -16.31 -13.61 4.76
N ASN A 462 -15.15 -13.05 5.09
CA ASN A 462 -14.20 -13.65 6.03
C ASN A 462 -14.58 -13.42 7.50
N TYR A 463 -15.18 -12.28 7.84
CA TYR A 463 -15.27 -11.81 9.23
C TYR A 463 -16.68 -11.73 9.81
N VAL A 464 -17.69 -11.49 8.98
CA VAL A 464 -19.08 -11.31 9.43
C VAL A 464 -19.79 -12.66 9.36
N ASP A 465 -20.44 -13.05 10.46
CA ASP A 465 -21.21 -14.30 10.53
C ASP A 465 -22.65 -14.08 10.06
N VAL A 466 -23.23 -12.93 10.42
CA VAL A 466 -24.58 -12.51 9.99
C VAL A 466 -24.51 -11.05 9.55
N LEU A 467 -24.85 -10.78 8.29
CA LEU A 467 -24.96 -9.43 7.74
C LEU A 467 -26.43 -9.05 7.61
N ILE A 468 -26.79 -7.86 8.11
CA ILE A 468 -28.15 -7.31 8.04
C ILE A 468 -28.12 -6.06 7.16
N LEU A 469 -28.82 -6.12 6.02
CA LEU A 469 -28.97 -5.02 5.06
C LEU A 469 -30.34 -4.34 5.22
N ASN A 470 -30.36 -3.02 5.31
CA ASN A 470 -31.57 -2.18 5.40
C ASN A 470 -32.59 -2.62 6.45
N ASN A 471 -32.16 -3.28 7.52
CA ASN A 471 -33.08 -3.82 8.52
C ASN A 471 -34.05 -4.90 7.99
N ASN A 472 -33.85 -5.40 6.77
CA ASN A 472 -34.84 -6.18 6.02
C ASN A 472 -34.27 -7.50 5.47
N GLU A 473 -33.02 -7.50 5.01
CA GLU A 473 -32.39 -8.65 4.38
C GLU A 473 -31.27 -9.19 5.28
N VAL A 474 -31.21 -10.51 5.42
CA VAL A 474 -30.20 -11.22 6.21
C VAL A 474 -29.35 -12.07 5.27
N ILE A 475 -28.03 -11.94 5.38
CA ILE A 475 -27.06 -12.73 4.62
C ILE A 475 -26.16 -13.45 5.62
N THR A 476 -26.17 -14.78 5.54
CA THR A 476 -25.39 -15.70 6.40
C THR A 476 -24.45 -16.61 5.62
N THR A 477 -24.53 -16.59 4.30
CA THR A 477 -23.71 -17.42 3.40
C THR A 477 -22.96 -16.53 2.43
N TYR A 478 -21.66 -16.80 2.30
CA TYR A 478 -20.74 -16.02 1.48
C TYR A 478 -19.95 -16.96 0.58
N ASN A 479 -19.58 -16.48 -0.61
CA ASN A 479 -18.80 -17.25 -1.57
C ASN A 479 -17.46 -16.53 -1.82
N LEU A 480 -16.40 -17.03 -1.19
CA LEU A 480 -15.05 -16.56 -1.41
C LEU A 480 -14.46 -17.28 -2.64
N LEU A 481 -14.17 -16.52 -3.68
CA LEU A 481 -13.44 -17.04 -4.84
C LEU A 481 -11.94 -16.89 -4.58
N TYR A 482 -11.24 -18.00 -4.65
CA TYR A 482 -9.80 -18.06 -4.73
C TYR A 482 -9.42 -19.06 -5.81
N THR A 483 -8.60 -18.61 -6.76
CA THR A 483 -8.07 -19.48 -7.81
C THR A 483 -6.60 -19.74 -7.46
N PRO A 484 -6.25 -20.95 -6.99
CA PRO A 484 -4.85 -21.31 -6.73
C PRO A 484 -4.06 -21.32 -8.04
N THR A 485 -2.75 -21.15 -7.93
CA THR A 485 -1.80 -21.12 -9.03
C THR A 485 -0.69 -22.13 -8.79
N THR A 486 -0.27 -22.80 -9.85
CA THR A 486 0.87 -23.74 -9.82
C THR A 486 2.14 -23.12 -10.42
N TYR A 487 2.11 -21.82 -10.74
CA TYR A 487 3.25 -21.15 -11.33
C TYR A 487 4.43 -21.11 -10.34
N SER A 488 5.62 -21.46 -10.83
CA SER A 488 6.87 -21.37 -10.08
C SER A 488 7.92 -20.74 -10.99
N PRO A 489 8.33 -19.50 -10.72
CA PRO A 489 9.31 -18.82 -11.55
C PRO A 489 10.67 -19.52 -11.42
N ILE A 490 11.36 -19.67 -12.54
CA ILE A 490 12.62 -20.43 -12.63
C ILE A 490 13.84 -19.53 -12.40
N SER A 491 13.78 -18.31 -12.93
CA SER A 491 14.88 -17.34 -12.86
C SER A 491 14.37 -15.95 -13.21
N ILE A 492 15.04 -14.90 -12.72
CA ILE A 492 14.77 -13.49 -13.05
C ILE A 492 14.64 -13.25 -14.56
N GLN A 493 15.49 -13.87 -15.37
CA GLN A 493 15.53 -13.67 -16.82
C GLN A 493 14.34 -14.28 -17.57
N LYS A 494 13.79 -15.39 -17.04
CA LYS A 494 12.66 -16.11 -17.64
C LYS A 494 11.31 -15.60 -17.15
N THR A 495 11.29 -14.79 -16.09
CA THR A 495 10.06 -14.17 -15.58
C THR A 495 9.79 -12.91 -16.38
N THR A 496 8.79 -12.96 -17.26
CA THR A 496 8.37 -11.86 -18.14
C THR A 496 6.92 -11.48 -17.86
N PRO A 497 6.53 -10.22 -18.08
CA PRO A 497 5.14 -9.81 -17.90
C PRO A 497 4.24 -10.40 -19.01
N ASN A 498 2.98 -10.65 -18.67
CA ASN A 498 1.91 -11.13 -19.54
C ASN A 498 1.27 -10.01 -20.39
N GLY A 499 1.64 -8.75 -20.15
CA GLY A 499 1.14 -7.59 -20.87
C GLY A 499 1.82 -6.30 -20.43
N THR A 500 1.46 -5.19 -21.08
CA THR A 500 2.00 -3.85 -20.79
C THR A 500 1.00 -3.00 -20.01
N THR A 501 1.48 -1.95 -19.35
CA THR A 501 0.66 -0.90 -18.70
C THR A 501 1.10 0.48 -19.15
N GLU A 502 0.24 1.48 -19.04
CA GLU A 502 0.61 2.90 -19.13
C GLU A 502 1.86 3.24 -18.31
N GLU A 503 1.94 2.74 -17.07
CA GLU A 503 3.06 3.03 -16.15
C GLU A 503 4.41 2.66 -16.74
N MET A 504 4.53 1.52 -17.44
CA MET A 504 5.80 1.10 -18.04
C MET A 504 6.34 2.16 -19.02
N ALA A 505 5.47 2.87 -19.76
CA ALA A 505 5.90 3.92 -20.70
C ALA A 505 6.36 5.18 -19.96
N VAL A 506 5.62 5.58 -18.94
CA VAL A 506 5.93 6.73 -18.08
C VAL A 506 7.25 6.51 -17.36
N VAL A 507 7.42 5.37 -16.69
CA VAL A 507 8.63 5.03 -15.91
C VAL A 507 9.83 4.83 -16.83
N SER A 508 9.66 4.18 -17.99
CA SER A 508 10.75 4.04 -18.96
C SER A 508 11.25 5.38 -19.47
N THR A 509 10.33 6.28 -19.80
CA THR A 509 10.65 7.65 -20.23
C THR A 509 11.38 8.41 -19.12
N TYR A 510 10.85 8.35 -17.90
CA TYR A 510 11.44 8.97 -16.72
C TYR A 510 12.87 8.48 -16.46
N LEU A 511 13.10 7.17 -16.37
CA LEU A 511 14.43 6.61 -16.07
C LEU A 511 15.42 6.88 -17.22
N ASN A 512 14.97 6.80 -18.47
CA ASN A 512 15.80 7.12 -19.62
C ASN A 512 16.32 8.57 -19.54
N GLN A 513 15.43 9.52 -19.23
CA GLN A 513 15.75 10.94 -19.22
C GLN A 513 16.44 11.43 -17.94
N SER A 514 16.20 10.78 -16.79
CA SER A 514 16.78 11.21 -15.50
C SER A 514 18.08 10.49 -15.13
N THR A 515 18.22 9.23 -15.51
CA THR A 515 19.23 8.33 -14.91
C THR A 515 20.12 7.68 -15.96
N ILE A 516 19.55 7.19 -17.06
CA ILE A 516 20.28 6.32 -18.01
C ILE A 516 21.02 7.16 -19.07
N LYS A 517 20.29 7.99 -19.83
CA LYS A 517 20.83 8.69 -21.01
C LYS A 517 21.13 10.15 -20.74
N SER A 518 20.22 10.84 -20.07
CA SER A 518 20.30 12.27 -19.78
C SER A 518 20.26 12.57 -18.27
N ASN A 519 20.10 13.84 -17.90
CA ASN A 519 20.08 14.34 -16.53
C ASN A 519 18.91 15.32 -16.30
N TRP A 520 17.75 15.00 -16.88
CA TRP A 520 16.53 15.75 -16.59
C TRP A 520 16.13 15.53 -15.13
N GLU A 521 15.84 16.63 -14.44
CA GLU A 521 15.30 16.62 -13.09
C GLU A 521 13.84 16.17 -13.12
N LEU A 522 13.47 15.29 -12.20
CA LEU A 522 12.08 14.88 -12.00
C LEU A 522 11.32 16.00 -11.30
N CYS A 523 10.29 16.57 -11.92
CA CYS A 523 9.47 17.62 -11.31
C CYS A 523 8.18 17.07 -10.71
N PHE A 524 7.59 16.10 -11.38
CA PHE A 524 6.33 15.48 -10.98
C PHE A 524 6.25 14.10 -11.64
N ILE A 525 5.75 13.11 -10.90
CA ILE A 525 5.34 11.84 -11.48
C ILE A 525 4.13 11.32 -10.72
N HIS A 526 3.18 10.77 -11.47
CA HIS A 526 1.99 10.13 -10.93
C HIS A 526 1.67 8.93 -11.80
N THR A 527 1.66 7.74 -11.20
CA THR A 527 1.20 6.52 -11.85
C THR A 527 -0.06 6.03 -11.13
N HIS A 528 -0.84 5.16 -11.79
CA HIS A 528 -2.03 4.56 -11.16
C HIS A 528 -1.65 3.96 -9.79
N HIS A 529 -2.49 4.21 -8.79
CA HIS A 529 -2.29 3.85 -7.37
C HIS A 529 -1.22 4.64 -6.60
N SER A 530 -0.43 5.49 -7.24
CA SER A 530 0.57 6.29 -6.53
C SER A 530 -0.05 7.48 -5.78
N SER A 531 0.45 7.77 -4.58
CA SER A 531 0.02 8.89 -3.74
C SER A 531 0.72 10.23 -4.03
N TRP A 532 1.68 10.25 -4.96
CA TRP A 532 2.58 11.38 -5.20
C TRP A 532 1.85 12.53 -5.91
N GLN A 533 1.76 13.70 -5.27
CA GLN A 533 1.00 14.86 -5.79
C GLN A 533 1.72 16.20 -5.56
N GLN A 534 3.05 16.23 -5.67
CA GLN A 534 3.84 17.45 -5.49
C GLN A 534 4.62 17.80 -6.74
N LEU A 535 4.48 19.06 -7.18
CA LEU A 535 5.30 19.63 -8.24
C LEU A 535 6.53 20.30 -7.61
N VAL A 536 7.71 19.91 -8.09
CA VAL A 536 8.99 20.46 -7.65
C VAL A 536 9.72 21.06 -8.84
N ILE A 537 10.05 22.35 -8.79
CA ILE A 537 10.75 23.05 -9.87
C ILE A 537 12.09 23.58 -9.36
N PHE A 538 13.13 23.42 -10.17
CA PHE A 538 14.47 23.92 -9.88
C PHE A 538 14.73 25.24 -10.59
N ASP A 539 14.96 26.34 -9.86
CA ASP A 539 15.23 27.66 -10.46
C ASP A 539 16.72 27.95 -10.75
N GLY A 540 17.57 26.93 -10.63
CA GLY A 540 19.03 27.06 -10.73
C GLY A 540 19.73 27.21 -9.38
N SER A 541 19.03 27.67 -8.35
CA SER A 541 19.61 27.87 -7.00
C SER A 541 18.85 27.13 -5.90
N LYS A 542 17.54 26.94 -6.05
CA LYS A 542 16.66 26.33 -5.04
C LYS A 542 15.58 25.48 -5.71
N TYR A 543 15.08 24.50 -4.96
CA TYR A 543 13.87 23.77 -5.30
C TYR A 543 12.66 24.50 -4.73
N GLN A 544 11.70 24.85 -5.57
CA GLN A 544 10.42 25.40 -5.19
C GLN A 544 9.37 24.29 -5.26
N GLN A 545 8.69 24.02 -4.14
CA GLN A 545 7.69 22.97 -4.02
C GLN A 545 6.28 23.58 -3.95
N GLN A 546 5.34 23.04 -4.73
CA GLN A 546 3.93 23.37 -4.64
C GLN A 546 3.09 22.09 -4.56
N LYS A 547 2.21 22.02 -3.55
CA LYS A 547 1.20 20.98 -3.45
C LYS A 547 0.14 21.23 -4.51
N ASN A 548 -0.10 20.27 -5.40
CA ASN A 548 -1.23 20.34 -6.32
C ASN A 548 -2.48 19.84 -5.60
N ASN A 549 -3.57 20.61 -5.65
CA ASN A 549 -4.85 20.17 -5.08
C ASN A 549 -5.35 18.94 -5.85
N ARG A 550 -5.98 18.00 -5.13
CA ARG A 550 -6.42 16.66 -5.57
C ARG A 550 -7.43 16.61 -6.74
N ILE A 551 -7.71 17.72 -7.41
CA ILE A 551 -8.86 17.86 -8.32
C ILE A 551 -8.47 18.10 -9.80
N SER A 552 -7.21 18.32 -10.22
CA SER A 552 -7.03 18.78 -11.62
C SER A 552 -5.71 18.54 -12.38
N THR A 553 -5.09 17.36 -12.35
CA THR A 553 -3.99 17.09 -13.30
C THR A 553 -4.00 15.66 -13.81
N LYS A 554 -4.58 15.44 -14.99
CA LYS A 554 -4.22 14.33 -15.90
C LYS A 554 -2.91 14.67 -16.62
N VAL A 555 -1.85 14.73 -15.84
CA VAL A 555 -0.48 14.79 -16.33
C VAL A 555 0.24 13.77 -15.46
N ASP A 556 0.91 12.81 -16.07
CA ASP A 556 1.56 11.71 -15.35
C ASP A 556 3.05 11.97 -15.10
N LEU A 557 3.69 12.85 -15.89
CA LEU A 557 5.11 13.13 -15.75
C LEU A 557 5.44 14.56 -16.14
N ILE A 558 6.20 15.25 -15.30
CA ILE A 558 6.85 16.53 -15.63
C ILE A 558 8.33 16.38 -15.36
N MET A 559 9.16 16.72 -16.34
CA MET A 559 10.61 16.73 -16.22
C MET A 559 11.17 18.08 -16.62
N GLN A 560 12.29 18.46 -16.02
CA GLN A 560 12.96 19.73 -16.27
C GLN A 560 14.43 19.55 -16.62
N GLN A 561 14.91 20.34 -17.57
CA GLN A 561 16.34 20.53 -17.78
C GLN A 561 16.63 22.00 -18.06
N LYS A 562 17.32 22.66 -17.12
CA LYS A 562 17.48 24.13 -17.14
C LYS A 562 16.11 24.82 -17.23
N ASN A 563 15.88 25.65 -18.24
CA ASN A 563 14.61 26.33 -18.49
C ASN A 563 13.65 25.55 -19.40
N GLN A 564 13.93 24.29 -19.70
CA GLN A 564 13.11 23.44 -20.57
C GLN A 564 12.27 22.48 -19.73
N PHE A 565 11.01 22.30 -20.11
CA PHE A 565 10.05 21.45 -19.41
C PHE A 565 9.33 20.53 -20.39
N MET A 566 9.34 19.24 -20.06
CA MET A 566 8.52 18.21 -20.69
C MET A 566 7.28 17.98 -19.83
N ILE A 567 6.09 18.16 -20.39
CA ILE A 567 4.81 17.90 -19.71
C ILE A 567 4.16 16.73 -20.42
N ALA A 568 4.06 15.58 -19.75
CA ALA A 568 3.72 14.33 -20.37
C ALA A 568 2.47 13.68 -19.76
N GLU A 569 1.67 13.08 -20.64
CA GLU A 569 0.54 12.20 -20.27
C GLU A 569 0.78 10.81 -20.85
N GLY A 570 0.66 9.78 -20.01
CA GLY A 570 0.70 8.39 -20.40
C GLY A 570 -0.69 7.86 -20.74
N LYS A 571 -0.77 6.91 -21.67
CA LYS A 571 -1.95 6.04 -21.86
C LYS A 571 -1.51 4.62 -22.21
N ASP A 572 -2.43 3.66 -22.07
CA ASP A 572 -2.17 2.26 -22.45
C ASP A 572 -1.91 2.09 -23.96
N HIS A 573 -2.52 2.92 -24.82
CA HIS A 573 -2.37 2.83 -26.27
C HIS A 573 -2.73 4.15 -26.99
N TYR A 574 -2.34 4.27 -28.25
CA TYR A 574 -2.56 5.47 -29.09
C TYR A 574 -4.00 6.00 -29.07
N HIS A 575 -5.01 5.16 -29.31
CA HIS A 575 -6.40 5.60 -29.32
C HIS A 575 -6.91 6.15 -27.98
N ALA A 576 -6.37 5.69 -26.84
CA ALA A 576 -6.76 6.19 -25.53
C ALA A 576 -6.28 7.64 -25.32
N ILE A 577 -5.16 8.04 -25.94
CA ILE A 577 -4.71 9.44 -25.97
C ILE A 577 -5.74 10.29 -26.72
N LEU A 578 -6.19 9.79 -27.88
CA LEU A 578 -7.09 10.55 -28.74
C LEU A 578 -8.47 10.81 -28.14
N ASN A 579 -8.95 9.90 -27.29
CA ASN A 579 -10.29 9.95 -26.72
C ASN A 579 -10.39 10.73 -25.41
N ASP A 580 -9.29 11.25 -24.88
CA ASP A 580 -9.27 11.91 -23.58
C ASP A 580 -9.22 13.44 -23.68
N GLU A 581 -10.40 14.04 -23.72
CA GLU A 581 -10.58 15.50 -23.82
C GLU A 581 -10.00 16.27 -22.62
N LYS A 582 -9.72 15.60 -21.49
CA LYS A 582 -9.22 16.26 -20.27
C LYS A 582 -7.71 16.51 -20.30
N ILE A 583 -6.97 15.89 -21.24
CA ILE A 583 -5.51 16.04 -21.33
C ILE A 583 -5.12 17.50 -21.61
N LYS A 584 -5.78 18.14 -22.58
CA LYS A 584 -5.48 19.53 -22.98
C LYS A 584 -5.55 20.51 -21.80
N ILE A 585 -6.64 20.43 -21.05
CA ILE A 585 -6.89 21.29 -19.88
C ILE A 585 -5.86 21.00 -18.79
N SER A 586 -5.51 19.73 -18.57
CA SER A 586 -4.54 19.33 -17.55
C SER A 586 -3.12 19.81 -17.88
N MET A 587 -2.68 19.65 -19.13
CA MET A 587 -1.40 20.18 -19.61
C MET A 587 -1.34 21.71 -19.54
N LYS A 588 -2.46 22.39 -19.83
CA LYS A 588 -2.57 23.84 -19.64
C LYS A 588 -2.39 24.24 -18.18
N ASN A 589 -3.13 23.61 -17.26
CA ASN A 589 -3.03 23.90 -15.84
C ASN A 589 -1.62 23.66 -15.29
N ALA A 590 -0.96 22.57 -15.73
CA ALA A 590 0.44 22.31 -15.39
C ALA A 590 1.38 23.39 -15.94
N SER A 591 1.18 23.81 -17.19
CA SER A 591 1.96 24.88 -17.82
C SER A 591 1.82 26.22 -17.11
N ASP A 592 0.60 26.61 -16.74
CA ASP A 592 0.30 27.85 -16.01
C ASP A 592 0.93 27.82 -14.60
N THR A 593 0.92 26.65 -13.97
CA THR A 593 1.57 26.43 -12.66
C THR A 593 3.10 26.56 -12.77
N ILE A 594 3.71 25.97 -13.80
CA ILE A 594 5.15 26.12 -14.07
C ILE A 594 5.52 27.58 -14.25
N ASP A 595 4.77 28.35 -15.06
CA ASP A 595 5.04 29.77 -15.28
C ASP A 595 4.98 30.58 -13.98
N LYS A 596 3.96 30.31 -13.17
CA LYS A 596 3.76 30.97 -11.87
C LYS A 596 4.93 30.73 -10.91
N ILE A 597 5.48 29.52 -10.90
CA ILE A 597 6.56 29.13 -9.97
C ILE A 597 7.92 29.57 -10.52
N TYR A 598 8.24 29.25 -11.78
CA TYR A 598 9.57 29.45 -12.37
C TYR A 598 9.86 30.93 -12.66
N LYS A 599 8.83 31.76 -12.93
CA LYS A 599 8.89 33.23 -13.07
C LYS A 599 9.87 33.80 -14.10
N THR A 600 10.52 32.94 -14.88
CA THR A 600 11.48 33.31 -15.92
C THR A 600 11.10 32.62 -17.23
N THR A 601 11.66 33.11 -18.34
CA THR A 601 11.38 32.56 -19.67
C THR A 601 11.75 31.08 -19.72
N ASN A 602 10.74 30.25 -19.97
CA ASN A 602 10.87 28.81 -20.07
C ASN A 602 10.33 28.30 -21.42
N ILE A 603 10.82 27.14 -21.82
CA ILE A 603 10.41 26.43 -23.02
C ILE A 603 9.65 25.18 -22.57
N LYS A 604 8.40 25.05 -23.01
CA LYS A 604 7.53 23.92 -22.68
C LYS A 604 7.13 23.18 -23.96
N PHE A 605 7.08 21.86 -23.89
CA PHE A 605 6.47 21.03 -24.91
C PHE A 605 5.66 19.91 -24.27
N ASN A 606 4.63 19.47 -24.99
CA ASN A 606 3.79 18.37 -24.55
C ASN A 606 4.38 17.04 -25.06
N ALA A 607 4.31 16.01 -24.24
CA ALA A 607 4.65 14.64 -24.65
C ALA A 607 3.45 13.71 -24.41
N PHE A 608 3.20 12.83 -25.37
CA PHE A 608 2.17 11.79 -25.24
C PHE A 608 2.85 10.44 -25.27
N LEU A 609 2.72 9.67 -24.19
CA LEU A 609 3.46 8.42 -23.97
C LEU A 609 2.50 7.25 -24.05
N TYR A 610 2.90 6.16 -24.72
CA TYR A 610 2.21 4.88 -24.61
C TYR A 610 3.15 3.72 -24.94
N ASN A 611 2.79 2.53 -24.47
CA ASN A 611 3.47 1.31 -24.87
C ASN A 611 2.84 0.73 -26.12
N LEU A 612 3.69 0.35 -27.08
CA LEU A 612 3.30 -0.50 -28.19
C LEU A 612 3.62 -1.96 -27.81
N PRO A 613 2.59 -2.80 -27.57
CA PRO A 613 2.82 -4.22 -27.36
C PRO A 613 3.51 -4.82 -28.58
N THR A 614 4.70 -5.36 -28.35
CA THR A 614 5.52 -5.99 -29.39
C THR A 614 5.71 -7.45 -29.04
N ALA A 615 5.77 -8.30 -30.06
CA ALA A 615 6.11 -9.70 -29.89
C ALA A 615 7.58 -9.89 -30.31
N PRO A 616 8.52 -10.17 -29.39
CA PRO A 616 9.93 -10.35 -29.74
C PRO A 616 10.18 -11.47 -30.76
N SER A 617 9.26 -12.44 -30.88
CA SER A 617 9.29 -13.51 -31.88
C SER A 617 8.97 -13.04 -33.30
N LYS A 618 8.51 -11.80 -33.48
CA LYS A 618 8.31 -11.13 -34.77
C LYS A 618 9.28 -9.96 -34.86
N ASN A 619 9.35 -9.27 -36.00
CA ASN A 619 10.17 -8.06 -36.14
C ASN A 619 9.49 -6.87 -35.43
N PRO A 620 9.94 -6.41 -34.25
CA PRO A 620 9.29 -5.31 -33.53
C PRO A 620 9.41 -3.98 -34.28
N GLU A 621 10.51 -3.79 -35.03
CA GLU A 621 10.75 -2.59 -35.85
C GLU A 621 9.66 -2.39 -36.91
N TYR A 622 9.16 -3.49 -37.50
CA TYR A 622 8.06 -3.41 -38.47
C TYR A 622 6.79 -2.83 -37.83
N TYR A 623 6.45 -3.27 -36.62
CA TYR A 623 5.25 -2.80 -35.93
C TYR A 623 5.36 -1.34 -35.52
N VAL A 624 6.51 -0.93 -35.00
CA VAL A 624 6.71 0.48 -34.63
C VAL A 624 6.78 1.38 -35.86
N ASP A 625 7.35 0.94 -36.98
CA ASP A 625 7.35 1.72 -38.24
C ASP A 625 5.92 1.91 -38.79
N CYS A 626 5.06 0.89 -38.65
CA CYS A 626 3.63 1.01 -38.98
C CYS A 626 2.92 1.98 -38.06
N GLU A 627 3.15 1.87 -36.75
CA GLU A 627 2.55 2.75 -35.74
C GLU A 627 3.02 4.20 -35.92
N GLU A 628 4.30 4.42 -36.22
CA GLU A 628 4.89 5.72 -36.53
C GLU A 628 4.13 6.42 -37.66
N LYS A 629 3.84 5.68 -38.75
CA LYS A 629 3.07 6.20 -39.89
C LYS A 629 1.64 6.55 -39.51
N THR A 630 0.99 5.71 -38.70
CA THR A 630 -0.37 5.96 -38.19
C THR A 630 -0.41 7.24 -37.36
N VAL A 631 0.51 7.38 -36.40
CA VAL A 631 0.62 8.58 -35.55
C VAL A 631 0.93 9.82 -36.38
N ALA A 632 1.90 9.73 -37.30
CA ALA A 632 2.26 10.83 -38.18
C ALA A 632 1.08 11.27 -39.08
N GLY A 633 0.28 10.30 -39.56
CA GLY A 633 -0.97 10.55 -40.28
C GLY A 633 -1.99 11.28 -39.41
N GLY A 634 -2.24 10.81 -38.19
CA GLY A 634 -3.16 11.46 -37.24
C GLY A 634 -2.74 12.88 -36.86
N ILE A 635 -1.44 13.14 -36.72
CA ILE A 635 -0.90 14.49 -36.50
C ILE A 635 -1.22 15.39 -37.70
N LYS A 636 -0.97 14.92 -38.93
CA LYS A 636 -1.26 15.69 -40.17
C LYS A 636 -2.75 15.99 -40.34
N LEU A 637 -3.62 15.07 -39.92
CA LEU A 637 -5.08 15.24 -39.95
C LEU A 637 -5.61 16.11 -38.80
N GLY A 638 -4.74 16.58 -37.89
CA GLY A 638 -5.12 17.48 -36.81
C GLY A 638 -5.81 16.80 -35.63
N HIS A 639 -5.71 15.47 -35.48
CA HIS A 639 -6.34 14.74 -34.37
C HIS A 639 -5.85 15.19 -32.99
N PHE A 640 -4.64 15.76 -32.92
CA PHE A 640 -4.07 16.30 -31.69
C PHE A 640 -4.48 17.75 -31.38
N ASN A 641 -5.20 18.45 -32.27
CA ASN A 641 -5.59 19.85 -32.06
C ASN A 641 -6.53 20.03 -30.86
N SER A 642 -7.37 19.03 -30.59
CA SER A 642 -8.29 18.99 -29.43
C SER A 642 -7.63 18.54 -28.13
N ILE A 643 -6.40 18.00 -28.18
CA ILE A 643 -5.77 17.31 -27.04
C ILE A 643 -4.48 18.01 -26.61
N SER A 644 -3.69 18.53 -27.54
CA SER A 644 -2.48 19.26 -27.21
C SER A 644 -2.80 20.69 -26.77
N ASN A 645 -2.14 21.13 -25.70
CA ASN A 645 -2.11 22.53 -25.28
C ASN A 645 -1.05 23.39 -26.01
N SER A 646 -0.18 22.76 -26.81
CA SER A 646 0.94 23.42 -27.48
C SER A 646 1.07 22.90 -28.92
N ASP A 647 1.46 23.78 -29.84
CA ASP A 647 1.88 23.38 -31.19
C ASP A 647 3.21 22.62 -31.17
N ASN A 648 3.98 22.74 -30.09
CA ASN A 648 5.23 22.03 -29.83
C ASN A 648 4.92 20.78 -28.99
N PHE A 649 4.70 19.64 -29.67
CA PHE A 649 4.44 18.36 -29.01
C PHE A 649 5.09 17.17 -29.71
N VAL A 650 5.37 16.13 -28.94
CA VAL A 650 5.93 14.85 -29.41
C VAL A 650 5.09 13.69 -28.92
N VAL A 651 4.95 12.66 -29.75
CA VAL A 651 4.40 11.36 -29.35
C VAL A 651 5.57 10.40 -29.19
N ILE A 652 5.69 9.79 -28.00
CA ILE A 652 6.75 8.86 -27.64
C ILE A 652 6.15 7.45 -27.57
N ILE A 653 6.51 6.63 -28.55
CA ILE A 653 6.11 5.22 -28.62
C ILE A 653 7.19 4.41 -27.92
N VAL A 654 6.85 3.78 -26.79
CA VAL A 654 7.74 2.91 -26.03
C VAL A 654 7.49 1.46 -26.45
N TYR A 655 8.54 0.70 -26.74
CA TYR A 655 8.42 -0.70 -27.18
C TYR A 655 9.65 -1.52 -26.75
N SER A 656 9.56 -2.85 -26.84
CA SER A 656 10.70 -3.73 -26.63
C SER A 656 11.21 -4.26 -27.97
N ASP A 657 12.53 -4.30 -28.14
CA ASP A 657 13.14 -4.94 -29.30
C ASP A 657 13.14 -6.48 -29.20
N SER A 658 13.72 -7.16 -30.19
CA SER A 658 13.80 -8.62 -30.24
C SER A 658 14.66 -9.22 -29.12
N SER A 659 15.48 -8.41 -28.46
CA SER A 659 16.28 -8.77 -27.28
C SER A 659 15.62 -8.32 -25.97
N ASN A 660 14.35 -7.93 -26.02
CA ASN A 660 13.58 -7.42 -24.88
C ASN A 660 14.20 -6.16 -24.23
N LYS A 661 14.92 -5.34 -25.01
CA LYS A 661 15.41 -4.03 -24.54
C LYS A 661 14.40 -2.96 -24.86
N THR A 662 14.15 -2.06 -23.92
CA THR A 662 13.29 -0.90 -24.15
C THR A 662 13.88 0.02 -25.20
N LYS A 663 13.04 0.44 -26.14
CA LYS A 663 13.32 1.38 -27.23
C LYS A 663 12.24 2.44 -27.31
N PHE A 664 12.57 3.53 -27.98
CA PHE A 664 11.70 4.69 -28.14
C PHE A 664 11.61 5.10 -29.60
N ARG A 665 10.41 5.44 -30.06
CA ARG A 665 10.19 6.11 -31.35
C ARG A 665 9.50 7.45 -31.10
N LEU A 666 10.06 8.50 -31.66
CA LEU A 666 9.58 9.87 -31.47
C LEU A 666 8.91 10.37 -32.75
N VAL A 667 7.64 10.80 -32.63
CA VAL A 667 6.89 11.43 -33.72
C VAL A 667 6.55 12.86 -33.34
N TYR A 668 7.15 13.81 -34.04
CA TYR A 668 7.07 15.23 -33.71
C TYR A 668 5.93 15.94 -34.44
N SER A 669 5.36 16.96 -33.80
CA SER A 669 4.47 17.91 -34.47
C SER A 669 5.21 18.70 -35.55
N PRO A 670 4.52 19.22 -36.59
CA PRO A 670 5.18 19.96 -37.68
C PRO A 670 5.92 21.22 -37.24
N LYS A 671 5.51 21.82 -36.11
CA LYS A 671 6.09 23.04 -35.54
C LYS A 671 7.01 22.76 -34.34
N PHE A 672 7.42 21.50 -34.13
CA PHE A 672 8.31 21.16 -33.04
C PHE A 672 9.66 21.87 -33.19
N ASP A 673 10.20 22.40 -32.10
CA ASP A 673 11.46 23.15 -32.13
C ASP A 673 12.62 22.26 -32.61
N ALA A 674 13.36 22.72 -33.62
CA ALA A 674 14.41 21.91 -34.25
C ALA A 674 15.59 21.63 -33.32
N THR A 675 15.91 22.55 -32.40
CA THR A 675 16.99 22.37 -31.43
C THR A 675 16.62 21.31 -30.39
N LEU A 676 15.40 21.39 -29.85
CA LEU A 676 14.83 20.39 -28.96
C LEU A 676 14.70 19.03 -29.65
N LYS A 677 14.25 18.99 -30.90
CA LYS A 677 14.17 17.74 -31.69
C LYS A 677 15.51 17.01 -31.75
N ASN A 678 16.56 17.70 -32.20
CA ASN A 678 17.89 17.08 -32.33
C ASN A 678 18.44 16.56 -30.99
N LYS A 679 18.12 17.27 -29.91
CA LYS A 679 18.48 16.87 -28.56
C LYS A 679 17.72 15.61 -28.13
N LEU A 680 16.39 15.60 -28.23
CA LEU A 680 15.57 14.46 -27.85
C LEU A 680 15.91 13.22 -28.70
N ASP A 681 16.14 13.38 -30.00
CA ASP A 681 16.62 12.31 -30.88
C ASP A 681 17.98 11.75 -30.45
N THR A 682 18.80 12.52 -29.74
CA THR A 682 20.08 12.03 -29.19
C THR A 682 19.89 11.35 -27.83
N GLU A 683 19.00 11.87 -26.99
CA GLU A 683 18.73 11.35 -25.64
C GLU A 683 17.92 10.04 -25.66
N PHE A 684 17.11 9.79 -26.68
CA PHE A 684 16.27 8.60 -26.82
C PHE A 684 16.83 7.53 -27.78
N LYS A 685 17.99 7.77 -28.41
CA LYS A 685 18.79 6.74 -29.11
C LYS A 685 19.46 5.79 -28.11
#